data_AF-A0A670IRM6-F1
#
_entry.id   AF-A0A670IRM6-F1
#
_cell.length_a   1.000
_cell.length_b   1.000
_cell.length_c   1.000
_cell.angle_alpha   90.00
_cell.angle_beta   90.00
_cell.angle_gamma   90.00
#
_symmetry.space_group_name_H-M   'P 1'
#
loop_
_entity.id
_entity.type
_entity.pdbx_description
1 polymer ?
#
loop_
_entity_poly.entity_id
_entity_poly.type
_entity_poly.pdbx_seq_one_letter_code
_entity_poly.pdbx_strand_id
1 'polypeptide(L)'
;RVSHCIQMGWVIKKLAVSAGDSVEVTLPKNEVELNAYVLPPPPKGTSYSYDWRLITHPTDYSGEMEGQHSQILKLSKLTVGLYEFNVIVDGDNVHGEGMVNVTVKPEPRVNQPPVAIVLPQFLEISLPTTSTVIDGSHSTDDDKIVSYHWEELKGPLREEKVSADTAILKLTNLVPGNYTFSLTVVDSDGASNSTTASLTVNKAVDYPPVANAGPNQVITLPQNSITLYGNQSTDDHGIVSYEWSLSPSSKGKVVEMQGVRTSTLQLSAMREGDYTYLLTVTDSAGHQSTAEVTVIVQPENNKPPKADAGPDKELTLPVDSTTLDGSKSSDDQKIASFLWEKTRGPDGVKLENANSSIATVTGLEVGTYEFTLTVKDERNLQSQSSVNVIVKEEINKPPTAKIAGNVVITLPTNTAELDGSRSTDDKGIVAFLWTRDDVSPAAGEVLNNSDHHAVLFLSNLVEGTYSFHLKVTDAKGESDMDRATVEVKPDPRKNNLVEMILDVNVSQLTERQKGMFIRQIAVLLGVLDSDIIVQKIQPYTEESTKMVFYVWNQPPHQIFKGHDIAWSLKNELRKQQQSGFLIFRVLEINTVTCQLNCSEHGHCNSFTKRCVCDPFWMENFIKVQLGDGESNCEWSVLYVVIASFVIVVSLGIFSWVVVCCCKKRKGKPKRKSKYKILDATDQESLELKPNPKAGSKQKAQAQNTSLMHSESELDSDEAIFTWPDREKGKLLHNQNGFLRNGQVTPKPKNQREEIL
;
A
#
# COMPACT_ATOMS: atom_id res chain seq x y z
N ARG A 1 65.17 -133.69 74.96
CA ARG A 1 65.50 -134.85 75.85
C ARG A 1 64.48 -135.95 75.52
N VAL A 2 64.87 -137.23 75.54
CA VAL A 2 63.97 -138.35 75.21
C VAL A 2 62.96 -138.59 76.33
N SER A 3 61.73 -138.96 76.00
CA SER A 3 60.89 -139.91 76.75
C SER A 3 59.78 -140.48 75.86
N HIS A 4 59.31 -141.70 76.18
CA HIS A 4 58.29 -142.45 75.45
C HIS A 4 56.89 -142.34 76.11
N CYS A 5 55.86 -142.79 75.35
CA CYS A 5 54.56 -143.30 75.84
C CYS A 5 53.61 -142.30 76.51
N ILE A 6 52.28 -142.45 76.45
CA ILE A 6 51.40 -143.42 75.77
C ILE A 6 50.21 -142.66 75.17
N GLN A 7 49.65 -143.15 74.05
CA GLN A 7 48.46 -142.57 73.42
C GLN A 7 47.19 -143.20 74.02
N MET A 8 46.34 -142.39 74.67
CA MET A 8 45.04 -142.77 75.23
C MET A 8 43.97 -141.83 74.69
N GLY A 9 43.13 -142.31 73.77
CA GLY A 9 42.03 -141.53 73.19
C GLY A 9 40.76 -141.62 74.03
N TRP A 10 40.11 -140.48 74.26
CA TRP A 10 38.76 -140.40 74.82
C TRP A 10 37.77 -140.03 73.72
N VAL A 11 36.58 -140.64 73.72
CA VAL A 11 35.54 -140.42 72.71
C VAL A 11 34.35 -139.72 73.38
N ILE A 12 34.13 -138.46 73.00
CA ILE A 12 32.96 -137.65 73.40
C ILE A 12 31.72 -138.13 72.63
N LYS A 13 30.55 -138.14 73.29
CA LYS A 13 29.27 -138.54 72.67
C LYS A 13 28.36 -137.31 72.47
N LYS A 14 27.68 -137.21 71.32
CA LYS A 14 26.77 -136.08 71.05
C LYS A 14 25.41 -136.28 71.72
N LEU A 15 24.86 -135.22 72.33
CA LEU A 15 23.51 -135.14 72.87
C LEU A 15 22.51 -134.69 71.79
N ALA A 16 21.25 -135.07 71.93
CA ALA A 16 20.16 -134.43 71.21
C ALA A 16 19.59 -133.32 72.10
N VAL A 17 19.57 -132.08 71.59
CA VAL A 17 19.06 -130.89 72.26
C VAL A 17 18.00 -130.24 71.37
N SER A 18 16.90 -129.79 71.97
CA SER A 18 15.89 -128.95 71.33
C SER A 18 15.63 -127.74 72.23
N ALA A 19 15.48 -126.55 71.63
CA ALA A 19 15.23 -125.30 72.36
C ALA A 19 13.72 -124.95 72.47
N GLY A 20 12.85 -125.87 72.04
CA GLY A 20 11.40 -125.66 71.94
C GLY A 20 10.96 -125.31 70.51
N ASP A 21 9.64 -125.13 70.34
CA ASP A 21 9.05 -124.62 69.10
C ASP A 21 9.11 -123.08 69.05
N SER A 22 9.21 -122.51 67.86
CA SER A 22 9.29 -121.06 67.67
C SER A 22 8.00 -120.33 68.07
N VAL A 23 8.12 -119.16 68.70
CA VAL A 23 6.99 -118.44 69.35
C VAL A 23 6.63 -117.17 68.58
N GLU A 24 5.34 -116.92 68.34
CA GLU A 24 4.85 -115.61 67.86
C GLU A 24 4.11 -114.85 68.97
N VAL A 25 4.30 -113.53 69.01
CA VAL A 25 3.62 -112.60 69.93
C VAL A 25 3.15 -111.36 69.17
N THR A 26 2.09 -110.71 69.64
CA THR A 26 1.63 -109.40 69.13
C THR A 26 1.63 -108.39 70.28
N LEU A 27 2.11 -107.17 70.01
CA LEU A 27 2.04 -106.06 70.96
C LEU A 27 0.58 -105.79 71.39
N PRO A 28 0.34 -105.35 72.64
CA PRO A 28 1.33 -104.90 73.63
C PRO A 28 2.05 -106.00 74.44
N LYS A 29 1.85 -107.29 74.15
CA LYS A 29 2.62 -108.36 74.80
C LYS A 29 4.04 -108.43 74.23
N ASN A 30 5.04 -108.46 75.10
CA ASN A 30 6.46 -108.40 74.74
C ASN A 30 7.38 -109.29 75.59
N GLU A 31 6.82 -110.37 76.17
CA GLU A 31 7.51 -111.33 77.04
C GLU A 31 7.27 -112.77 76.55
N VAL A 32 8.30 -113.63 76.64
CA VAL A 32 8.30 -115.05 76.20
C VAL A 32 9.19 -115.89 77.12
N GLU A 33 8.84 -117.16 77.37
CA GLU A 33 9.71 -118.14 78.04
C GLU A 33 10.08 -119.27 77.05
N LEU A 34 11.37 -119.62 76.98
CA LEU A 34 11.92 -120.65 76.10
C LEU A 34 12.58 -121.77 76.93
N ASN A 35 12.36 -123.03 76.56
CA ASN A 35 12.73 -124.20 77.36
C ASN A 35 13.60 -125.19 76.57
N ALA A 36 14.77 -125.51 77.10
CA ALA A 36 15.66 -126.52 76.54
C ALA A 36 15.26 -127.94 76.98
N TYR A 37 15.27 -128.88 76.04
CA TYR A 37 15.01 -130.31 76.27
C TYR A 37 16.17 -131.13 75.74
N VAL A 38 16.69 -132.04 76.58
CA VAL A 38 17.96 -132.75 76.34
C VAL A 38 17.75 -134.26 76.51
N LEU A 39 18.22 -135.05 75.55
CA LEU A 39 18.12 -136.51 75.56
C LEU A 39 19.47 -137.18 75.25
N PRO A 40 19.86 -138.23 76.01
CA PRO A 40 19.23 -138.73 77.24
C PRO A 40 19.39 -137.76 78.44
N PRO A 41 18.56 -137.86 79.50
CA PRO A 41 18.73 -137.08 80.72
C PRO A 41 20.01 -137.47 81.49
N PRO A 42 20.56 -136.59 82.35
CA PRO A 42 21.85 -136.81 83.00
C PRO A 42 21.84 -138.00 83.97
N PRO A 43 22.94 -138.78 84.04
CA PRO A 43 23.09 -139.86 85.03
C PRO A 43 22.90 -139.38 86.47
N LYS A 44 22.26 -140.21 87.31
CA LYS A 44 21.96 -139.88 88.72
C LYS A 44 23.23 -139.47 89.48
N GLY A 45 23.29 -138.20 89.89
CA GLY A 45 24.44 -137.60 90.57
C GLY A 45 25.22 -136.57 89.73
N THR A 46 24.86 -136.38 88.46
CA THR A 46 25.44 -135.36 87.56
C THR A 46 24.37 -134.40 87.04
N SER A 47 24.79 -133.25 86.51
CA SER A 47 23.93 -132.22 85.91
C SER A 47 24.58 -131.67 84.65
N TYR A 48 23.79 -131.39 83.62
CA TYR A 48 24.26 -130.67 82.43
C TYR A 48 24.30 -129.16 82.68
N SER A 49 25.28 -128.49 82.06
CA SER A 49 25.36 -127.04 81.98
C SER A 49 24.64 -126.57 80.71
N TYR A 50 24.02 -125.39 80.75
CA TYR A 50 23.32 -124.75 79.64
C TYR A 50 23.95 -123.38 79.37
N ASP A 51 23.97 -122.94 78.12
CA ASP A 51 24.40 -121.61 77.69
C ASP A 51 23.53 -121.14 76.51
N TRP A 52 22.64 -120.19 76.77
CA TRP A 52 21.75 -119.58 75.78
C TRP A 52 22.36 -118.33 75.15
N ARG A 53 22.42 -118.31 73.81
CA ARG A 53 22.99 -117.21 73.03
C ARG A 53 21.99 -116.68 72.01
N LEU A 54 21.78 -115.37 72.02
CA LEU A 54 21.08 -114.64 70.96
C LEU A 54 21.96 -114.60 69.70
N ILE A 55 21.40 -114.92 68.54
CA ILE A 55 22.08 -115.06 67.26
C ILE A 55 21.73 -113.92 66.31
N THR A 56 20.44 -113.58 66.18
CA THR A 56 19.95 -112.41 65.43
C THR A 56 18.81 -111.72 66.20
N HIS A 57 18.64 -110.42 65.95
CA HIS A 57 17.62 -109.58 66.57
C HIS A 57 17.30 -108.33 65.73
N PRO A 58 16.20 -107.60 66.00
CA PRO A 58 15.90 -106.32 65.35
C PRO A 58 16.94 -105.23 65.66
N THR A 59 17.05 -104.21 64.81
CA THR A 59 18.03 -103.10 64.97
C THR A 59 17.84 -102.26 66.23
N ASP A 60 16.62 -102.27 66.77
CA ASP A 60 16.09 -101.52 67.90
C ASP A 60 16.00 -102.38 69.19
N TYR A 61 16.80 -103.47 69.24
CA TYR A 61 16.82 -104.41 70.36
C TYR A 61 17.01 -103.74 71.73
N SER A 62 16.01 -103.94 72.58
CA SER A 62 16.00 -103.56 74.00
C SER A 62 15.59 -104.73 74.91
N GLY A 63 15.66 -105.95 74.38
CA GLY A 63 15.23 -107.17 75.07
C GLY A 63 16.16 -107.57 76.22
N GLU A 64 15.57 -108.01 77.32
CA GLU A 64 16.30 -108.54 78.48
C GLU A 64 16.21 -110.08 78.51
N MET A 65 17.30 -110.73 78.92
CA MET A 65 17.47 -112.19 78.94
C MET A 65 17.81 -112.66 80.36
N GLU A 66 16.86 -113.28 81.05
CA GLU A 66 17.09 -113.90 82.36
C GLU A 66 17.18 -115.43 82.24
N GLY A 67 18.04 -116.07 83.04
CA GLY A 67 18.16 -117.53 83.08
C GLY A 67 19.11 -118.16 82.04
N GLN A 68 19.94 -117.35 81.36
CA GLN A 68 20.86 -117.77 80.27
C GLN A 68 21.71 -119.03 80.53
N HIS A 69 22.04 -119.34 81.79
CA HIS A 69 22.85 -120.51 82.17
C HIS A 69 22.00 -121.67 82.73
N SER A 70 20.72 -121.71 82.38
CA SER A 70 19.74 -122.67 82.90
C SER A 70 18.89 -123.30 81.79
N GLN A 71 18.08 -124.30 82.16
CA GLN A 71 17.18 -124.97 81.22
C GLN A 71 16.07 -124.03 80.67
N ILE A 72 15.78 -122.92 81.33
CA ILE A 72 14.72 -121.95 80.97
C ILE A 72 15.35 -120.58 80.74
N LEU A 73 15.06 -119.98 79.58
CA LEU A 73 15.40 -118.60 79.25
C LEU A 73 14.12 -117.76 79.25
N LYS A 74 14.10 -116.67 80.02
CA LYS A 74 13.02 -115.68 79.98
C LYS A 74 13.45 -114.48 79.17
N LEU A 75 12.56 -114.05 78.29
CA LEU A 75 12.70 -112.88 77.43
C LEU A 75 11.65 -111.85 77.82
N SER A 76 12.06 -110.59 77.96
CA SER A 76 11.14 -109.45 78.14
C SER A 76 11.58 -108.26 77.28
N LYS A 77 10.72 -107.23 77.18
CA LYS A 77 10.99 -105.99 76.42
C LYS A 77 11.29 -106.23 74.93
N LEU A 78 10.66 -107.23 74.33
CA LEU A 78 10.79 -107.51 72.89
C LEU A 78 10.09 -106.41 72.05
N THR A 79 10.77 -105.89 71.04
CA THR A 79 10.25 -104.96 70.02
C THR A 79 9.84 -105.72 68.75
N VAL A 80 9.18 -105.05 67.80
CA VAL A 80 8.62 -105.67 66.60
C VAL A 80 9.73 -106.22 65.68
N GLY A 81 9.68 -107.51 65.36
CA GLY A 81 10.65 -108.15 64.47
C GLY A 81 10.93 -109.61 64.82
N LEU A 82 12.03 -110.15 64.27
CA LEU A 82 12.46 -111.55 64.42
C LEU A 82 13.71 -111.64 65.29
N TYR A 83 13.73 -112.64 66.17
CA TYR A 83 14.81 -112.98 67.09
C TYR A 83 15.15 -114.47 66.92
N GLU A 84 16.43 -114.82 67.01
CA GLU A 84 16.89 -116.22 66.90
C GLU A 84 17.86 -116.55 68.04
N PHE A 85 17.67 -117.71 68.68
CA PHE A 85 18.43 -118.15 69.83
C PHE A 85 19.03 -119.54 69.59
N ASN A 86 20.21 -119.80 70.16
CA ASN A 86 20.84 -121.12 70.21
C ASN A 86 21.15 -121.47 71.67
N VAL A 87 20.80 -122.67 72.13
CA VAL A 87 21.21 -123.20 73.44
C VAL A 87 22.25 -124.30 73.26
N ILE A 88 23.37 -124.14 73.95
CA ILE A 88 24.46 -125.11 74.01
C ILE A 88 24.35 -125.86 75.34
N VAL A 89 24.59 -127.18 75.33
CA VAL A 89 24.48 -128.04 76.51
C VAL A 89 25.69 -128.96 76.63
N ASP A 90 26.33 -128.94 77.80
CA ASP A 90 27.59 -129.65 78.08
C ASP A 90 27.52 -130.51 79.36
N GLY A 91 28.31 -131.58 79.39
CA GLY A 91 28.52 -132.47 80.54
C GLY A 91 29.72 -133.41 80.35
N ASP A 92 29.94 -134.32 81.30
CA ASP A 92 31.12 -135.22 81.32
C ASP A 92 31.24 -136.05 80.02
N ASN A 93 32.13 -135.61 79.12
CA ASN A 93 32.32 -136.15 77.77
C ASN A 93 31.03 -136.20 76.91
N VAL A 94 30.11 -135.25 77.10
CA VAL A 94 28.88 -135.11 76.30
C VAL A 94 28.56 -133.65 75.95
N HIS A 95 28.11 -133.40 74.71
CA HIS A 95 27.86 -132.05 74.17
C HIS A 95 26.72 -132.04 73.15
N GLY A 96 25.91 -130.97 73.08
CA GLY A 96 24.87 -130.76 72.06
C GLY A 96 24.39 -129.31 71.94
N GLU A 97 23.63 -129.01 70.89
CA GLU A 97 23.18 -127.66 70.53
C GLU A 97 21.75 -127.71 69.93
N GLY A 98 20.98 -126.62 70.05
CA GLY A 98 19.62 -126.52 69.47
C GLY A 98 19.11 -125.08 69.38
N MET A 99 18.34 -124.76 68.34
CA MET A 99 17.92 -123.39 68.01
C MET A 99 16.39 -123.19 68.07
N VAL A 100 15.95 -121.97 68.35
CA VAL A 100 14.53 -121.55 68.39
C VAL A 100 14.39 -120.06 68.04
N ASN A 101 13.28 -119.69 67.39
CA ASN A 101 13.03 -118.32 66.93
C ASN A 101 11.83 -117.69 67.64
N VAL A 102 11.81 -116.35 67.76
CA VAL A 102 10.70 -115.58 68.32
C VAL A 102 10.34 -114.41 67.41
N THR A 103 9.05 -114.22 67.10
CA THR A 103 8.56 -113.16 66.20
C THR A 103 7.56 -112.26 66.92
N VAL A 104 7.74 -110.94 66.88
CA VAL A 104 6.82 -109.95 67.47
C VAL A 104 6.16 -109.10 66.38
N LYS A 105 4.83 -108.93 66.49
CA LYS A 105 3.97 -108.20 65.53
C LYS A 105 3.41 -106.90 66.15
N PRO A 106 3.13 -105.86 65.33
CA PRO A 106 2.61 -104.57 65.81
C PRO A 106 1.12 -104.63 66.21
N GLU A 107 0.66 -103.58 66.89
CA GLU A 107 -0.72 -103.43 67.39
C GLU A 107 -1.72 -103.01 66.27
N PRO A 108 -3.01 -103.43 66.31
CA PRO A 108 -4.00 -103.05 65.29
C PRO A 108 -4.46 -101.58 65.33
N ARG A 109 -4.74 -101.02 64.14
CA ARG A 109 -5.38 -99.68 63.96
C ARG A 109 -6.84 -99.69 64.43
N VAL A 110 -7.32 -98.56 64.93
CA VAL A 110 -8.74 -98.23 65.16
C VAL A 110 -9.08 -97.04 64.25
N ASN A 111 -10.16 -97.14 63.47
CA ASN A 111 -10.60 -96.10 62.52
C ASN A 111 -11.41 -94.98 63.21
N GLN A 112 -11.34 -93.75 62.65
CA GLN A 112 -12.25 -92.65 62.96
C GLN A 112 -12.98 -92.23 61.67
N PRO A 113 -14.31 -91.98 61.72
CA PRO A 113 -15.08 -91.65 60.53
C PRO A 113 -14.69 -90.28 59.94
N PRO A 114 -14.90 -90.06 58.63
CA PRO A 114 -14.52 -88.84 57.94
C PRO A 114 -15.36 -87.64 58.38
N VAL A 115 -14.93 -86.44 58.02
CA VAL A 115 -15.62 -85.17 58.28
C VAL A 115 -15.87 -84.45 56.95
N ALA A 116 -17.14 -84.32 56.56
CA ALA A 116 -17.55 -83.65 55.34
C ALA A 116 -17.48 -82.12 55.52
N ILE A 117 -16.74 -81.43 54.66
CA ILE A 117 -16.56 -79.97 54.71
C ILE A 117 -16.89 -79.39 53.33
N VAL A 118 -17.76 -78.39 53.29
CA VAL A 118 -18.19 -77.70 52.06
C VAL A 118 -17.93 -76.19 52.13
N LEU A 119 -17.36 -75.63 51.06
CA LEU A 119 -17.13 -74.20 50.90
C LEU A 119 -17.65 -73.70 49.55
N PRO A 120 -18.43 -72.60 49.51
CA PRO A 120 -19.06 -71.93 50.65
C PRO A 120 -20.29 -72.73 51.15
N GLN A 121 -20.57 -72.67 52.46
CA GLN A 121 -21.78 -73.27 53.03
C GLN A 121 -23.07 -72.50 52.65
N PHE A 122 -22.95 -71.19 52.42
CA PHE A 122 -24.02 -70.32 51.96
C PHE A 122 -23.51 -69.49 50.78
N LEU A 123 -24.28 -69.49 49.69
CA LEU A 123 -23.98 -68.73 48.48
C LEU A 123 -25.22 -67.96 48.00
N GLU A 124 -25.02 -66.77 47.47
CA GLU A 124 -26.06 -65.96 46.86
C GLU A 124 -25.55 -65.39 45.53
N ILE A 125 -26.35 -65.55 44.47
CA ILE A 125 -26.09 -65.00 43.14
C ILE A 125 -27.37 -64.36 42.58
N SER A 126 -27.23 -63.42 41.65
CA SER A 126 -28.35 -62.86 40.88
C SER A 126 -28.21 -63.18 39.40
N LEU A 127 -29.33 -63.31 38.69
CA LEU A 127 -29.33 -63.26 37.23
C LEU A 127 -28.67 -61.93 36.76
N PRO A 128 -27.89 -61.95 35.67
CA PRO A 128 -27.74 -63.02 34.67
C PRO A 128 -26.76 -64.16 35.03
N THR A 129 -26.24 -64.23 36.26
CA THR A 129 -25.33 -65.30 36.68
C THR A 129 -26.07 -66.64 36.82
N THR A 130 -25.90 -67.53 35.84
CA THR A 130 -26.60 -68.83 35.79
C THR A 130 -25.70 -70.03 36.13
N SER A 131 -24.48 -69.81 36.63
CA SER A 131 -23.55 -70.88 37.00
C SER A 131 -22.70 -70.53 38.21
N THR A 132 -22.31 -71.55 38.99
CA THR A 132 -21.39 -71.42 40.14
C THR A 132 -20.77 -72.78 40.51
N VAL A 133 -19.94 -72.82 41.55
CA VAL A 133 -19.32 -74.04 42.09
C VAL A 133 -19.48 -74.12 43.61
N ILE A 134 -19.45 -75.34 44.15
CA ILE A 134 -19.33 -75.61 45.58
C ILE A 134 -18.23 -76.66 45.77
N ASP A 135 -17.27 -76.38 46.64
CA ASP A 135 -16.09 -77.22 46.84
C ASP A 135 -16.25 -78.10 48.10
N GLY A 136 -16.10 -79.40 47.93
CA GLY A 136 -16.11 -80.42 48.99
C GLY A 136 -14.74 -81.04 49.26
N SER A 137 -13.71 -80.69 48.49
CA SER A 137 -12.36 -81.28 48.55
C SER A 137 -11.61 -80.98 49.85
N HIS A 138 -12.13 -80.06 50.65
CA HIS A 138 -11.65 -79.74 52.00
C HIS A 138 -12.10 -80.75 53.08
N SER A 139 -12.89 -81.78 52.72
CA SER A 139 -13.28 -82.85 53.64
C SER A 139 -12.06 -83.65 54.13
N THR A 140 -12.05 -84.06 55.40
CA THR A 140 -10.87 -84.67 56.06
C THR A 140 -11.19 -86.03 56.68
N ASP A 141 -10.19 -86.90 56.77
CA ASP A 141 -10.28 -88.26 57.30
C ASP A 141 -8.97 -88.67 58.02
N ASP A 142 -8.94 -89.78 58.75
CA ASP A 142 -7.71 -90.28 59.40
C ASP A 142 -6.89 -91.31 58.59
N ASP A 143 -7.42 -91.82 57.46
CA ASP A 143 -6.65 -92.43 56.36
C ASP A 143 -6.90 -91.69 55.03
N LYS A 144 -8.01 -91.97 54.35
CA LYS A 144 -8.36 -91.39 53.05
C LYS A 144 -9.85 -91.51 52.72
N ILE A 145 -10.40 -90.42 52.19
CA ILE A 145 -11.71 -90.40 51.54
C ILE A 145 -11.60 -91.10 50.18
N VAL A 146 -12.41 -92.15 49.96
CA VAL A 146 -12.46 -92.93 48.70
C VAL A 146 -13.64 -92.54 47.80
N SER A 147 -14.64 -91.83 48.34
CA SER A 147 -15.81 -91.39 47.58
C SER A 147 -16.35 -90.05 48.05
N TYR A 148 -16.85 -89.26 47.11
CA TYR A 148 -17.61 -88.02 47.30
C TYR A 148 -18.92 -88.17 46.52
N HIS A 149 -20.06 -87.86 47.12
CA HIS A 149 -21.37 -87.92 46.45
C HIS A 149 -22.20 -86.69 46.80
N TRP A 150 -22.69 -85.98 45.77
CA TRP A 150 -23.58 -84.83 45.90
C TRP A 150 -25.02 -85.16 45.51
N GLU A 151 -25.98 -84.67 46.30
CA GLU A 151 -27.43 -84.75 46.01
C GLU A 151 -28.14 -83.39 46.20
N GLU A 152 -28.94 -82.97 45.22
CA GLU A 152 -29.89 -81.86 45.38
C GLU A 152 -31.11 -82.28 46.24
N LEU A 153 -31.05 -81.99 47.53
CA LEU A 153 -32.14 -82.23 48.48
C LEU A 153 -33.38 -81.39 48.14
N LYS A 154 -33.17 -80.12 47.75
CA LYS A 154 -34.23 -79.14 47.52
C LYS A 154 -33.80 -78.13 46.45
N GLY A 155 -34.75 -77.78 45.57
CA GLY A 155 -34.62 -76.72 44.58
C GLY A 155 -35.97 -76.42 43.91
N PRO A 156 -36.06 -75.37 43.07
CA PRO A 156 -37.14 -75.19 42.09
C PRO A 156 -37.31 -76.40 41.18
N LEU A 157 -38.54 -76.61 40.68
CA LEU A 157 -38.86 -77.72 39.76
C LEU A 157 -38.04 -77.63 38.46
N ARG A 158 -37.42 -78.75 38.09
CA ARG A 158 -36.56 -78.96 36.92
C ARG A 158 -36.78 -80.36 36.34
N GLU A 159 -36.37 -80.55 35.10
CA GLU A 159 -36.42 -81.86 34.42
C GLU A 159 -35.37 -82.84 34.99
N GLU A 160 -34.19 -82.31 35.37
CA GLU A 160 -33.10 -83.07 36.01
C GLU A 160 -32.74 -82.42 37.35
N LYS A 161 -32.53 -83.25 38.38
CA LYS A 161 -31.89 -82.88 39.65
C LYS A 161 -30.37 -82.97 39.50
N VAL A 162 -29.63 -82.12 40.21
CA VAL A 162 -28.17 -82.24 40.27
C VAL A 162 -27.76 -83.40 41.19
N SER A 163 -26.95 -84.31 40.64
CA SER A 163 -26.17 -85.30 41.40
C SER A 163 -24.80 -85.47 40.74
N ALA A 164 -23.73 -85.63 41.54
CA ALA A 164 -22.36 -85.74 41.03
C ALA A 164 -21.42 -86.44 42.02
N ASP A 165 -20.56 -87.31 41.52
CA ASP A 165 -19.59 -88.07 42.32
C ASP A 165 -18.19 -87.42 42.32
N THR A 166 -18.13 -86.09 42.47
CA THR A 166 -16.90 -85.30 42.33
C THR A 166 -16.63 -84.41 43.54
N ALA A 167 -15.36 -84.29 43.95
CA ALA A 167 -14.96 -83.46 45.09
C ALA A 167 -15.34 -81.97 44.94
N ILE A 168 -15.49 -81.47 43.72
CA ILE A 168 -16.03 -80.13 43.42
C ILE A 168 -17.35 -80.31 42.64
N LEU A 169 -18.43 -79.71 43.13
CA LEU A 169 -19.70 -79.62 42.44
C LEU A 169 -19.71 -78.41 41.50
N LYS A 170 -20.17 -78.61 40.26
CA LYS A 170 -20.35 -77.54 39.26
C LYS A 170 -21.83 -77.41 38.93
N LEU A 171 -22.35 -76.19 39.06
CA LEU A 171 -23.75 -75.86 38.87
C LEU A 171 -23.90 -74.93 37.67
N THR A 172 -24.84 -75.23 36.78
CA THR A 172 -25.13 -74.48 35.54
C THR A 172 -26.64 -74.37 35.31
N ASN A 173 -27.05 -73.50 34.40
CA ASN A 173 -28.47 -73.27 34.07
C ASN A 173 -29.32 -72.96 35.33
N LEU A 174 -28.81 -72.10 36.20
CA LEU A 174 -29.44 -71.74 37.47
C LEU A 174 -30.63 -70.80 37.26
N VAL A 175 -31.83 -71.26 37.63
CA VAL A 175 -33.07 -70.47 37.63
C VAL A 175 -33.36 -69.90 39.02
N PRO A 176 -34.06 -68.76 39.14
CA PRO A 176 -34.33 -68.11 40.42
C PRO A 176 -35.05 -69.00 41.45
N GLY A 177 -34.60 -68.92 42.70
CA GLY A 177 -35.08 -69.72 43.84
C GLY A 177 -33.95 -70.23 44.73
N ASN A 178 -34.31 -71.05 45.72
CA ASN A 178 -33.40 -71.48 46.78
C ASN A 178 -33.12 -72.98 46.65
N TYR A 179 -31.84 -73.33 46.65
CA TYR A 179 -31.29 -74.66 46.49
C TYR A 179 -30.63 -75.14 47.79
N THR A 180 -30.62 -76.45 48.00
CA THR A 180 -29.90 -77.10 49.10
C THR A 180 -29.30 -78.40 48.60
N PHE A 181 -27.97 -78.49 48.68
CA PHE A 181 -27.20 -79.66 48.28
C PHE A 181 -26.62 -80.37 49.51
N SER A 182 -26.63 -81.70 49.49
CA SER A 182 -25.91 -82.55 50.45
C SER A 182 -24.62 -83.03 49.82
N LEU A 183 -23.50 -82.93 50.53
CA LEU A 183 -22.29 -83.71 50.24
C LEU A 183 -22.22 -84.86 51.24
N THR A 184 -21.97 -86.07 50.76
CA THR A 184 -21.57 -87.22 51.56
C THR A 184 -20.18 -87.68 51.15
N VAL A 185 -19.32 -87.98 52.12
CA VAL A 185 -17.98 -88.55 51.91
C VAL A 185 -17.87 -89.91 52.62
N VAL A 186 -17.03 -90.80 52.08
CA VAL A 186 -16.82 -92.16 52.59
C VAL A 186 -15.32 -92.46 52.70
N ASP A 187 -14.88 -93.04 53.81
CA ASP A 187 -13.49 -93.46 54.06
C ASP A 187 -13.15 -94.83 53.45
N SER A 188 -11.91 -95.29 53.63
CA SER A 188 -11.46 -96.60 53.13
C SER A 188 -11.97 -97.82 53.90
N ASP A 189 -12.40 -97.65 55.16
CA ASP A 189 -12.94 -98.70 56.02
C ASP A 189 -14.48 -98.83 55.89
N GLY A 190 -15.12 -97.90 55.17
CA GLY A 190 -16.54 -97.87 54.84
C GLY A 190 -17.41 -96.96 55.72
N ALA A 191 -16.84 -96.15 56.60
CA ALA A 191 -17.62 -95.16 57.36
C ALA A 191 -17.84 -93.87 56.55
N SER A 192 -18.91 -93.14 56.86
CA SER A 192 -19.36 -92.01 56.05
C SER A 192 -19.88 -90.84 56.87
N ASN A 193 -19.80 -89.63 56.31
CA ASN A 193 -20.26 -88.40 56.92
C ASN A 193 -20.87 -87.46 55.88
N SER A 194 -21.83 -86.63 56.28
CA SER A 194 -22.57 -85.74 55.38
C SER A 194 -22.71 -84.33 55.92
N THR A 195 -22.69 -83.35 55.03
CA THR A 195 -22.88 -81.91 55.33
C THR A 195 -23.67 -81.24 54.21
N THR A 196 -24.21 -80.03 54.44
CA THR A 196 -25.09 -79.35 53.48
C THR A 196 -24.65 -77.94 53.15
N ALA A 197 -24.88 -77.54 51.90
CA ALA A 197 -24.66 -76.19 51.38
C ALA A 197 -25.97 -75.62 50.80
N SER A 198 -26.18 -74.31 50.98
CA SER A 198 -27.37 -73.59 50.51
C SER A 198 -27.02 -72.53 49.47
N LEU A 199 -27.82 -72.40 48.42
CA LEU A 199 -27.62 -71.44 47.32
C LEU A 199 -28.93 -70.69 47.03
N THR A 200 -28.88 -69.36 47.09
CA THR A 200 -29.97 -68.47 46.68
C THR A 200 -29.69 -67.89 45.30
N VAL A 201 -30.65 -67.99 44.38
CA VAL A 201 -30.60 -67.39 43.03
C VAL A 201 -31.68 -66.32 42.92
N ASN A 202 -31.27 -65.06 42.91
CA ASN A 202 -32.17 -63.91 42.80
C ASN A 202 -32.55 -63.62 41.34
N LYS A 203 -33.77 -63.12 41.14
CA LYS A 203 -34.20 -62.57 39.85
C LYS A 203 -33.37 -61.32 39.49
N ALA A 204 -33.32 -61.01 38.20
CA ALA A 204 -32.90 -59.68 37.77
C ALA A 204 -33.87 -58.62 38.32
N VAL A 205 -33.36 -57.42 38.59
CA VAL A 205 -34.15 -56.22 38.85
C VAL A 205 -34.25 -55.46 37.53
N ASP A 206 -35.42 -54.90 37.28
CA ASP A 206 -35.78 -54.12 36.10
C ASP A 206 -36.10 -52.69 36.58
N TYR A 207 -35.61 -51.68 35.89
CA TYR A 207 -35.67 -50.28 36.34
C TYR A 207 -36.49 -49.42 35.37
N PRO A 208 -37.36 -48.51 35.86
CA PRO A 208 -38.17 -47.69 34.98
C PRO A 208 -37.29 -46.72 34.15
N PRO A 209 -37.72 -46.38 32.92
CA PRO A 209 -36.91 -45.60 32.00
C PRO A 209 -36.63 -44.18 32.52
N VAL A 210 -35.59 -43.56 31.98
CA VAL A 210 -35.26 -42.15 32.22
C VAL A 210 -35.57 -41.37 30.95
N ALA A 211 -36.68 -40.63 30.96
CA ALA A 211 -37.04 -39.73 29.87
C ALA A 211 -36.08 -38.53 29.79
N ASN A 212 -35.68 -38.16 28.58
CA ASN A 212 -34.91 -36.95 28.31
C ASN A 212 -35.40 -36.34 26.99
N ALA A 213 -36.06 -35.17 27.08
CA ALA A 213 -36.62 -34.43 25.95
C ALA A 213 -35.63 -33.44 25.29
N GLY A 214 -34.39 -33.38 25.79
CA GLY A 214 -33.40 -32.38 25.42
C GLY A 214 -33.54 -31.05 26.20
N PRO A 215 -32.56 -30.14 26.08
CA PRO A 215 -32.60 -28.83 26.73
C PRO A 215 -33.61 -27.89 26.07
N ASN A 216 -34.11 -26.91 26.83
CA ASN A 216 -34.96 -25.83 26.31
C ASN A 216 -34.31 -25.13 25.11
N GLN A 217 -35.14 -24.74 24.13
CA GLN A 217 -34.71 -24.15 22.87
C GLN A 217 -35.23 -22.71 22.74
N VAL A 218 -34.50 -21.89 21.99
CA VAL A 218 -34.94 -20.55 21.59
C VAL A 218 -34.77 -20.43 20.08
N ILE A 219 -35.81 -20.01 19.38
CA ILE A 219 -35.77 -19.65 17.96
C ILE A 219 -36.31 -18.24 17.78
N THR A 220 -35.79 -17.53 16.78
CA THR A 220 -36.18 -16.15 16.47
C THR A 220 -36.79 -16.13 15.07
N LEU A 221 -37.94 -15.48 14.91
CA LEU A 221 -38.54 -15.29 13.59
C LEU A 221 -37.54 -14.55 12.66
N PRO A 222 -37.45 -14.90 11.36
CA PRO A 222 -38.40 -15.72 10.60
C PRO A 222 -38.25 -17.25 10.75
N GLN A 223 -37.28 -17.78 11.53
CA GLN A 223 -37.21 -19.22 11.77
C GLN A 223 -38.40 -19.69 12.62
N ASN A 224 -39.32 -20.42 12.00
CA ASN A 224 -40.58 -20.88 12.58
C ASN A 224 -40.68 -22.42 12.70
N SER A 225 -39.54 -23.10 12.68
CA SER A 225 -39.43 -24.55 12.75
C SER A 225 -38.18 -25.02 13.50
N ILE A 226 -38.30 -26.19 14.14
CA ILE A 226 -37.24 -26.84 14.92
C ILE A 226 -37.50 -28.36 15.00
N THR A 227 -36.46 -29.15 15.30
CA THR A 227 -36.59 -30.57 15.66
C THR A 227 -36.14 -30.78 17.11
N LEU A 228 -36.95 -31.47 17.90
CA LEU A 228 -36.64 -31.87 19.28
C LEU A 228 -36.28 -33.37 19.32
N TYR A 229 -35.40 -33.74 20.24
CA TYR A 229 -34.74 -35.05 20.25
C TYR A 229 -34.94 -35.76 21.59
N GLY A 230 -35.74 -36.83 21.57
CA GLY A 230 -35.99 -37.70 22.72
C GLY A 230 -35.03 -38.90 22.81
N ASN A 231 -34.16 -39.07 21.81
CA ASN A 231 -33.22 -40.20 21.67
C ASN A 231 -32.10 -40.25 22.73
N GLN A 232 -32.05 -39.28 23.66
CA GLN A 232 -31.20 -39.29 24.84
C GLN A 232 -31.87 -39.95 26.06
N SER A 233 -33.10 -40.44 25.91
CA SER A 233 -33.79 -41.23 26.95
C SER A 233 -33.13 -42.60 27.07
N THR A 234 -32.98 -43.12 28.29
CA THR A 234 -32.22 -44.35 28.58
C THR A 234 -33.02 -45.33 29.43
N ASP A 235 -32.76 -46.63 29.24
CA ASP A 235 -33.43 -47.74 29.90
C ASP A 235 -32.46 -48.95 29.94
N ASP A 236 -32.61 -49.89 30.88
CA ASP A 236 -31.72 -51.06 30.98
C ASP A 236 -32.19 -52.28 30.16
N HIS A 237 -33.48 -52.37 29.80
CA HIS A 237 -34.03 -53.42 28.94
C HIS A 237 -34.49 -52.93 27.55
N GLY A 238 -34.65 -51.61 27.37
CA GLY A 238 -34.87 -50.93 26.10
C GLY A 238 -36.23 -50.22 26.00
N ILE A 239 -36.20 -48.95 25.53
CA ILE A 239 -37.40 -48.15 25.27
C ILE A 239 -38.14 -48.67 24.04
N VAL A 240 -39.40 -49.05 24.21
CA VAL A 240 -40.28 -49.59 23.15
C VAL A 240 -41.15 -48.51 22.50
N SER A 241 -41.51 -47.44 23.24
CA SER A 241 -42.29 -46.34 22.65
C SER A 241 -41.89 -44.94 23.16
N TYR A 242 -42.12 -43.96 22.28
CA TYR A 242 -42.02 -42.53 22.54
C TYR A 242 -43.37 -41.92 22.18
N GLU A 243 -43.90 -41.02 23.00
CA GLU A 243 -45.08 -40.22 22.67
C GLU A 243 -44.89 -38.77 23.12
N TRP A 244 -44.99 -37.84 22.18
CA TRP A 244 -44.92 -36.40 22.43
C TRP A 244 -46.32 -35.80 22.56
N SER A 245 -46.47 -34.81 23.43
CA SER A 245 -47.69 -34.01 23.55
C SER A 245 -47.37 -32.55 23.85
N LEU A 246 -48.28 -31.64 23.48
CA LEU A 246 -48.19 -30.23 23.88
C LEU A 246 -48.70 -30.12 25.33
N SER A 247 -47.86 -29.63 26.24
CA SER A 247 -48.17 -29.53 27.67
C SER A 247 -49.39 -28.60 27.89
N PRO A 248 -50.25 -28.86 28.90
CA PRO A 248 -51.46 -28.04 29.15
C PRO A 248 -51.19 -26.54 29.32
N SER A 249 -49.97 -26.15 29.70
CA SER A 249 -49.50 -24.75 29.78
C SER A 249 -49.55 -24.01 28.44
N SER A 250 -49.42 -24.71 27.31
CA SER A 250 -49.36 -24.15 25.95
C SER A 250 -50.65 -24.34 25.15
N LYS A 251 -51.72 -24.79 25.82
CA LYS A 251 -53.01 -25.14 25.20
C LYS A 251 -53.64 -23.96 24.47
N GLY A 252 -54.00 -24.16 23.20
CA GLY A 252 -54.61 -23.15 22.33
C GLY A 252 -53.63 -22.47 21.36
N LYS A 253 -52.32 -22.69 21.49
CA LYS A 253 -51.35 -22.32 20.45
C LYS A 253 -51.49 -23.27 19.26
N VAL A 254 -51.35 -22.71 18.05
CA VAL A 254 -51.37 -23.48 16.79
C VAL A 254 -49.94 -23.74 16.37
N VAL A 255 -49.60 -25.01 16.19
CA VAL A 255 -48.30 -25.51 15.75
C VAL A 255 -48.52 -26.83 15.01
N GLU A 256 -47.77 -27.06 13.95
CA GLU A 256 -47.76 -28.35 13.25
C GLU A 256 -46.74 -29.29 13.92
N MET A 257 -47.12 -30.56 14.09
CA MET A 257 -46.30 -31.56 14.79
C MET A 257 -46.19 -32.84 13.95
N GLN A 258 -44.96 -33.24 13.60
CA GLN A 258 -44.67 -34.48 12.88
C GLN A 258 -43.68 -35.34 13.67
N GLY A 259 -43.72 -36.67 13.52
CA GLY A 259 -42.86 -37.58 14.31
C GLY A 259 -43.32 -37.80 15.76
N VAL A 260 -44.58 -37.45 16.09
CA VAL A 260 -45.17 -37.48 17.45
C VAL A 260 -45.00 -38.82 18.21
N ARG A 261 -44.85 -39.94 17.51
CA ARG A 261 -44.58 -41.27 18.10
C ARG A 261 -43.19 -41.84 17.77
N THR A 262 -42.20 -40.95 17.69
CA THR A 262 -40.80 -41.30 17.42
C THR A 262 -39.86 -40.55 18.37
N SER A 263 -38.59 -40.94 18.40
CA SER A 263 -37.55 -40.27 19.17
C SER A 263 -37.17 -38.87 18.63
N THR A 264 -37.83 -38.37 17.58
CA THR A 264 -37.61 -37.04 16.98
C THR A 264 -38.94 -36.34 16.66
N LEU A 265 -39.24 -35.23 17.35
CA LEU A 265 -40.43 -34.41 17.07
C LEU A 265 -40.05 -33.24 16.16
N GLN A 266 -40.66 -33.13 15.00
CA GLN A 266 -40.51 -31.99 14.10
C GLN A 266 -41.67 -31.01 14.28
N LEU A 267 -41.33 -29.74 14.41
CA LEU A 267 -42.26 -28.63 14.66
C LEU A 267 -42.19 -27.61 13.51
N SER A 268 -43.34 -27.19 12.99
CA SER A 268 -43.44 -26.19 11.92
C SER A 268 -44.60 -25.20 12.14
N ALA A 269 -44.59 -24.11 11.38
CA ALA A 269 -45.56 -23.01 11.44
C ALA A 269 -45.68 -22.34 12.82
N MET A 270 -44.60 -22.35 13.62
CA MET A 270 -44.59 -21.75 14.96
C MET A 270 -44.73 -20.22 14.91
N ARG A 271 -45.48 -19.65 15.85
CA ARG A 271 -45.65 -18.20 16.04
C ARG A 271 -45.07 -17.77 17.38
N GLU A 272 -44.87 -16.48 17.60
CA GLU A 272 -44.29 -15.89 18.81
C GLU A 272 -44.84 -16.46 20.14
N GLY A 273 -43.95 -16.59 21.14
CA GLY A 273 -44.22 -17.06 22.50
C GLY A 273 -43.74 -18.49 22.79
N ASP A 274 -44.00 -18.96 24.01
CA ASP A 274 -43.38 -20.17 24.56
C ASP A 274 -44.23 -21.44 24.39
N TYR A 275 -43.63 -22.55 23.98
CA TYR A 275 -44.30 -23.84 23.74
C TYR A 275 -43.62 -24.93 24.56
N THR A 276 -44.28 -25.43 25.60
CA THR A 276 -43.80 -26.56 26.39
C THR A 276 -44.34 -27.87 25.84
N TYR A 277 -43.46 -28.81 25.53
CA TYR A 277 -43.75 -30.15 25.06
C TYR A 277 -43.39 -31.16 26.14
N LEU A 278 -44.23 -32.17 26.31
CA LEU A 278 -44.06 -33.29 27.22
C LEU A 278 -43.74 -34.54 26.37
N LEU A 279 -42.56 -35.12 26.60
CA LEU A 279 -42.18 -36.44 26.11
C LEU A 279 -42.52 -37.49 27.17
N THR A 280 -43.28 -38.52 26.78
CA THR A 280 -43.43 -39.76 27.52
C THR A 280 -42.64 -40.87 26.81
N VAL A 281 -41.90 -41.68 27.57
CA VAL A 281 -41.28 -42.93 27.08
C VAL A 281 -41.82 -44.13 27.85
N THR A 282 -41.90 -45.29 27.18
CA THR A 282 -42.29 -46.57 27.80
C THR A 282 -41.23 -47.62 27.48
N ASP A 283 -40.83 -48.40 28.49
CA ASP A 283 -39.88 -49.51 28.36
C ASP A 283 -40.54 -50.80 27.80
N SER A 284 -39.85 -51.93 27.92
CA SER A 284 -40.35 -53.24 27.48
C SER A 284 -41.27 -53.95 28.50
N ALA A 285 -41.29 -53.52 29.76
CA ALA A 285 -42.12 -54.08 30.83
C ALA A 285 -43.46 -53.33 31.02
N GLY A 286 -43.56 -52.10 30.50
CA GLY A 286 -44.70 -51.20 30.62
C GLY A 286 -44.51 -50.04 31.62
N HIS A 287 -43.32 -49.82 32.20
CA HIS A 287 -43.09 -48.64 33.03
C HIS A 287 -42.95 -47.39 32.16
N GLN A 288 -43.35 -46.24 32.71
CA GLN A 288 -43.37 -44.97 31.99
C GLN A 288 -42.61 -43.88 32.73
N SER A 289 -42.04 -42.97 31.94
CA SER A 289 -41.23 -41.84 32.41
C SER A 289 -41.49 -40.62 31.54
N THR A 290 -41.40 -39.43 32.11
CA THR A 290 -41.79 -38.18 31.43
C THR A 290 -40.77 -37.05 31.61
N ALA A 291 -40.55 -36.27 30.55
CA ALA A 291 -39.68 -35.08 30.56
C ALA A 291 -40.33 -33.94 29.78
N GLU A 292 -40.19 -32.71 30.26
CA GLU A 292 -40.64 -31.49 29.57
C GLU A 292 -39.48 -30.75 28.89
N VAL A 293 -39.77 -30.10 27.76
CA VAL A 293 -38.87 -29.20 27.04
C VAL A 293 -39.66 -28.00 26.51
N THR A 294 -39.13 -26.79 26.69
CA THR A 294 -39.78 -25.54 26.22
C THR A 294 -39.05 -24.94 25.03
N VAL A 295 -39.80 -24.58 23.99
CA VAL A 295 -39.35 -23.82 22.81
C VAL A 295 -39.88 -22.40 22.91
N ILE A 296 -38.99 -21.42 23.05
CA ILE A 296 -39.31 -20.00 23.09
C ILE A 296 -39.20 -19.44 21.67
N VAL A 297 -40.29 -18.94 21.10
CA VAL A 297 -40.30 -18.29 19.78
C VAL A 297 -40.28 -16.77 19.97
N GLN A 298 -39.14 -16.15 19.71
CA GLN A 298 -38.97 -14.70 19.83
C GLN A 298 -39.40 -13.96 18.56
N PRO A 299 -39.92 -12.72 18.68
CA PRO A 299 -40.18 -11.87 17.53
C PRO A 299 -38.87 -11.54 16.79
N GLU A 300 -39.00 -11.22 15.51
CA GLU A 300 -37.85 -10.86 14.67
C GLU A 300 -37.22 -9.55 15.15
N ASN A 301 -35.91 -9.58 15.43
CA ASN A 301 -35.14 -8.42 15.88
C ASN A 301 -34.69 -7.59 14.68
N ASN A 302 -35.57 -6.73 14.19
CA ASN A 302 -35.33 -5.79 13.09
C ASN A 302 -35.32 -4.35 13.64
N LYS A 303 -34.27 -3.58 13.37
CA LYS A 303 -34.15 -2.19 13.82
C LYS A 303 -34.45 -1.21 12.69
N PRO A 304 -34.78 0.06 12.97
CA PRO A 304 -34.78 1.06 11.92
C PRO A 304 -33.36 1.18 11.34
N PRO A 305 -33.22 1.36 10.01
CA PRO A 305 -31.92 1.50 9.38
C PRO A 305 -31.17 2.73 9.91
N LYS A 306 -29.86 2.79 9.71
CA LYS A 306 -29.04 3.96 10.05
C LYS A 306 -28.71 4.74 8.78
N ALA A 307 -29.34 5.89 8.61
CA ALA A 307 -28.98 6.85 7.57
C ALA A 307 -27.57 7.44 7.82
N ASP A 308 -26.80 7.58 6.74
CA ASP A 308 -25.57 8.37 6.67
C ASP A 308 -25.59 9.11 5.33
N ALA A 309 -25.74 10.43 5.35
CA ALA A 309 -25.76 11.29 4.16
C ALA A 309 -24.37 11.74 3.68
N GLY A 310 -23.31 11.28 4.35
CA GLY A 310 -21.94 11.74 4.12
C GLY A 310 -21.62 13.08 4.79
N PRO A 311 -20.36 13.55 4.65
CA PRO A 311 -19.91 14.82 5.23
C PRO A 311 -20.36 16.03 4.41
N ASP A 312 -20.53 17.16 5.08
CA ASP A 312 -20.80 18.46 4.47
C ASP A 312 -19.78 18.81 3.38
N LYS A 313 -20.25 19.47 2.33
CA LYS A 313 -19.47 19.84 1.15
C LYS A 313 -19.38 21.35 0.98
N GLU A 314 -18.22 21.81 0.55
CA GLU A 314 -18.00 23.17 0.10
C GLU A 314 -17.66 23.18 -1.39
N LEU A 315 -18.34 24.03 -2.16
CA LEU A 315 -18.11 24.27 -3.59
C LEU A 315 -17.76 25.73 -3.81
N THR A 316 -17.03 25.99 -4.88
CA THR A 316 -16.72 27.35 -5.33
C THR A 316 -17.07 27.49 -6.80
N LEU A 317 -17.82 28.54 -7.15
CA LEU A 317 -18.15 28.83 -8.55
C LEU A 317 -16.85 29.00 -9.37
N PRO A 318 -16.79 28.47 -10.61
CA PRO A 318 -17.91 28.05 -11.46
C PRO A 318 -18.40 26.61 -11.28
N VAL A 319 -18.00 25.87 -10.23
CA VAL A 319 -18.53 24.52 -9.97
C VAL A 319 -19.93 24.60 -9.33
N ASP A 320 -20.97 24.39 -10.14
CA ASP A 320 -22.40 24.49 -9.80
C ASP A 320 -23.05 23.16 -9.35
N SER A 321 -22.25 22.10 -9.23
CA SER A 321 -22.75 20.73 -9.21
C SER A 321 -21.87 19.79 -8.37
N THR A 322 -22.50 18.80 -7.73
CA THR A 322 -21.80 17.77 -6.94
C THR A 322 -22.65 16.50 -6.80
N THR A 323 -22.10 15.46 -6.19
CA THR A 323 -22.85 14.25 -5.81
C THR A 323 -23.22 14.26 -4.34
N LEU A 324 -24.27 13.52 -3.96
CA LEU A 324 -24.60 13.20 -2.58
C LEU A 324 -24.47 11.67 -2.43
N ASP A 325 -23.71 11.20 -1.45
CA ASP A 325 -23.34 9.79 -1.31
C ASP A 325 -23.82 9.23 0.03
N GLY A 326 -24.89 8.43 -0.05
CA GLY A 326 -25.54 7.76 1.07
C GLY A 326 -25.19 6.30 1.20
N SER A 327 -24.23 5.79 0.42
CA SER A 327 -23.86 4.37 0.35
C SER A 327 -23.32 3.78 1.66
N LYS A 328 -22.96 4.64 2.62
CA LYS A 328 -22.56 4.27 3.99
C LYS A 328 -23.74 4.00 4.93
N SER A 329 -24.96 4.30 4.51
CA SER A 329 -26.17 3.96 5.27
C SER A 329 -26.22 2.44 5.48
N SER A 330 -26.47 2.02 6.71
CA SER A 330 -26.34 0.62 7.14
C SER A 330 -27.59 0.14 7.85
N ASP A 331 -27.97 -1.12 7.65
CA ASP A 331 -29.14 -1.73 8.30
C ASP A 331 -28.74 -3.06 8.95
N ASP A 332 -29.51 -3.56 9.93
CA ASP A 332 -29.28 -4.91 10.47
C ASP A 332 -29.92 -6.03 9.65
N GLN A 333 -30.81 -5.66 8.71
CA GLN A 333 -31.25 -6.51 7.61
C GLN A 333 -30.77 -5.99 6.23
N LYS A 334 -31.53 -5.08 5.61
CA LYS A 334 -31.31 -4.62 4.24
C LYS A 334 -32.16 -3.37 3.94
N ILE A 335 -31.49 -2.31 3.50
CA ILE A 335 -32.14 -1.10 2.97
C ILE A 335 -32.88 -1.46 1.67
N ALA A 336 -34.19 -1.22 1.65
CA ALA A 336 -35.08 -1.41 0.52
C ALA A 336 -35.17 -0.18 -0.40
N SER A 337 -34.99 1.03 0.15
CA SER A 337 -35.05 2.28 -0.62
C SER A 337 -34.25 3.42 0.01
N PHE A 338 -33.78 4.32 -0.86
CA PHE A 338 -33.18 5.60 -0.55
C PHE A 338 -34.08 6.71 -1.14
N LEU A 339 -34.12 7.88 -0.50
CA LEU A 339 -34.80 9.08 -1.00
C LEU A 339 -34.06 10.33 -0.53
N TRP A 340 -33.59 11.14 -1.48
CA TRP A 340 -32.95 12.44 -1.25
C TRP A 340 -33.90 13.59 -1.55
N GLU A 341 -33.99 14.56 -0.65
CA GLU A 341 -34.82 15.77 -0.81
C GLU A 341 -34.05 17.03 -0.40
N LYS A 342 -34.21 18.15 -1.13
CA LYS A 342 -33.72 19.47 -0.69
C LYS A 342 -34.66 19.98 0.41
N THR A 343 -34.18 20.04 1.64
CA THR A 343 -34.96 20.55 2.79
C THR A 343 -34.73 22.04 3.05
N ARG A 344 -33.56 22.59 2.72
CA ARG A 344 -33.28 24.05 2.75
C ARG A 344 -32.34 24.50 1.63
N GLY A 345 -32.29 25.82 1.41
CA GLY A 345 -31.45 26.50 0.42
C GLY A 345 -32.22 27.08 -0.77
N PRO A 346 -31.57 27.91 -1.62
CA PRO A 346 -32.16 28.52 -2.81
C PRO A 346 -32.89 27.55 -3.75
N ASP A 347 -33.77 28.08 -4.61
CA ASP A 347 -34.48 27.29 -5.62
C ASP A 347 -33.68 27.19 -6.94
N GLY A 348 -34.24 26.54 -7.97
CA GLY A 348 -33.58 26.27 -9.25
C GLY A 348 -32.81 24.95 -9.33
N VAL A 349 -32.38 24.43 -8.17
CA VAL A 349 -31.66 23.16 -8.01
C VAL A 349 -32.38 21.97 -8.64
N LYS A 350 -31.63 21.12 -9.35
CA LYS A 350 -32.09 19.83 -9.89
C LYS A 350 -31.38 18.67 -9.21
N LEU A 351 -32.12 17.59 -8.96
CA LEU A 351 -31.63 16.41 -8.26
C LEU A 351 -31.89 15.14 -9.08
N GLU A 352 -30.84 14.55 -9.63
CA GLU A 352 -30.87 13.34 -10.43
C GLU A 352 -30.56 12.11 -9.57
N ASN A 353 -31.18 10.97 -9.89
CA ASN A 353 -31.05 9.72 -9.13
C ASN A 353 -31.41 9.87 -7.63
N ALA A 354 -32.35 10.76 -7.30
CA ALA A 354 -32.78 11.03 -5.92
C ALA A 354 -33.29 9.80 -5.14
N ASN A 355 -33.67 8.72 -5.84
CA ASN A 355 -34.11 7.43 -5.27
C ASN A 355 -32.97 6.37 -5.17
N SER A 356 -31.73 6.77 -5.41
CA SER A 356 -30.53 5.93 -5.38
C SER A 356 -29.69 6.19 -4.12
N SER A 357 -28.76 5.28 -3.81
CA SER A 357 -27.75 5.50 -2.77
C SER A 357 -26.78 6.64 -3.10
N ILE A 358 -26.61 6.97 -4.39
CA ILE A 358 -25.85 8.13 -4.86
C ILE A 358 -26.76 8.97 -5.78
N ALA A 359 -26.96 10.24 -5.41
CA ALA A 359 -27.67 11.24 -6.20
C ALA A 359 -26.69 12.28 -6.76
N THR A 360 -27.08 12.97 -7.85
CA THR A 360 -26.32 14.09 -8.42
C THR A 360 -27.15 15.35 -8.32
N VAL A 361 -26.56 16.45 -7.84
CA VAL A 361 -27.20 17.75 -7.72
C VAL A 361 -26.53 18.76 -8.67
N THR A 362 -27.34 19.53 -9.39
CA THR A 362 -26.89 20.52 -10.41
C THR A 362 -27.69 21.81 -10.33
N GLY A 363 -27.14 22.91 -10.85
CA GLY A 363 -27.76 24.23 -10.76
C GLY A 363 -27.73 24.81 -9.34
N LEU A 364 -26.58 24.71 -8.66
CA LEU A 364 -26.36 25.33 -7.36
C LEU A 364 -25.79 26.74 -7.53
N GLU A 365 -26.51 27.73 -6.99
CA GLU A 365 -26.10 29.14 -6.90
C GLU A 365 -25.43 29.42 -5.54
N VAL A 366 -24.91 30.64 -5.33
CA VAL A 366 -24.25 31.03 -4.07
C VAL A 366 -25.21 30.95 -2.88
N GLY A 367 -24.87 30.16 -1.87
CA GLY A 367 -25.70 29.94 -0.69
C GLY A 367 -25.41 28.63 0.05
N THR A 368 -26.20 28.34 1.08
CA THR A 368 -26.16 27.06 1.80
C THR A 368 -27.43 26.27 1.53
N TYR A 369 -27.25 25.03 1.11
CA TYR A 369 -28.31 24.05 0.88
C TYR A 369 -28.23 22.95 1.94
N GLU A 370 -29.39 22.45 2.38
CA GLU A 370 -29.49 21.24 3.19
C GLU A 370 -30.22 20.17 2.37
N PHE A 371 -29.60 19.01 2.23
CA PHE A 371 -30.22 17.84 1.61
C PHE A 371 -30.39 16.76 2.67
N THR A 372 -31.59 16.20 2.76
CA THR A 372 -31.90 15.13 3.71
C THR A 372 -32.06 13.82 2.94
N LEU A 373 -31.27 12.82 3.32
CA LEU A 373 -31.45 11.43 2.94
C LEU A 373 -32.41 10.76 3.90
N THR A 374 -33.46 10.13 3.36
CA THR A 374 -34.28 9.13 4.04
C THR A 374 -33.93 7.74 3.52
N VAL A 375 -33.65 6.79 4.40
CA VAL A 375 -33.52 5.36 4.06
C VAL A 375 -34.61 4.53 4.73
N LYS A 376 -35.04 3.44 4.09
CA LYS A 376 -36.05 2.51 4.62
C LYS A 376 -35.63 1.05 4.46
N ASP A 377 -36.00 0.22 5.42
CA ASP A 377 -35.86 -1.24 5.36
C ASP A 377 -37.03 -1.90 4.58
N GLU A 378 -37.03 -3.24 4.48
CA GLU A 378 -38.15 -4.00 3.87
C GLU A 378 -39.42 -4.04 4.75
N ARG A 379 -39.34 -3.59 6.02
CA ARG A 379 -40.47 -3.47 6.96
C ARG A 379 -41.13 -2.07 6.96
N ASN A 380 -40.59 -1.10 6.21
CA ASN A 380 -40.94 0.32 6.19
C ASN A 380 -40.58 1.11 7.47
N LEU A 381 -39.68 0.60 8.31
CA LEU A 381 -38.99 1.45 9.29
C LEU A 381 -38.07 2.41 8.51
N GLN A 382 -37.96 3.66 8.98
CA GLN A 382 -37.24 4.70 8.25
C GLN A 382 -36.34 5.52 9.17
N SER A 383 -35.30 6.11 8.58
CA SER A 383 -34.29 6.90 9.28
C SER A 383 -33.77 8.00 8.37
N GLN A 384 -33.28 9.10 8.96
CA GLN A 384 -32.93 10.31 8.24
C GLN A 384 -31.57 10.88 8.66
N SER A 385 -30.86 11.45 7.69
CA SER A 385 -29.58 12.15 7.87
C SER A 385 -29.53 13.34 6.92
N SER A 386 -29.05 14.50 7.38
CA SER A 386 -28.86 15.69 6.54
C SER A 386 -27.38 15.91 6.24
N VAL A 387 -27.11 16.49 5.07
CA VAL A 387 -25.80 16.98 4.64
C VAL A 387 -25.94 18.40 4.09
N ASN A 388 -25.03 19.30 4.45
CA ASN A 388 -24.99 20.65 3.92
C ASN A 388 -24.11 20.73 2.67
N VAL A 389 -24.54 21.51 1.68
CA VAL A 389 -23.71 21.94 0.55
C VAL A 389 -23.63 23.46 0.56
N ILE A 390 -22.42 23.99 0.79
CA ILE A 390 -22.14 25.42 0.86
C ILE A 390 -21.47 25.83 -0.46
N VAL A 391 -22.12 26.69 -1.24
CA VAL A 391 -21.57 27.25 -2.47
C VAL A 391 -21.13 28.68 -2.21
N LYS A 392 -19.86 28.97 -2.49
CA LYS A 392 -19.27 30.30 -2.38
C LYS A 392 -18.88 30.84 -3.75
N GLU A 393 -18.94 32.15 -3.90
CA GLU A 393 -18.30 32.83 -5.03
C GLU A 393 -16.78 32.90 -4.80
N GLU A 394 -15.99 32.72 -5.86
CA GLU A 394 -14.54 32.84 -5.75
C GLU A 394 -14.13 34.32 -5.72
N ILE A 395 -13.81 34.80 -4.51
CA ILE A 395 -13.20 36.11 -4.31
C ILE A 395 -11.90 36.19 -5.14
N ASN A 396 -11.89 37.13 -6.07
CA ASN A 396 -10.76 37.54 -6.90
C ASN A 396 -10.27 38.92 -6.41
N LYS A 397 -9.07 39.32 -6.82
CA LYS A 397 -8.68 40.73 -6.82
C LYS A 397 -8.08 41.06 -8.17
N PRO A 398 -8.23 42.31 -8.66
CA PRO A 398 -7.55 42.71 -9.88
C PRO A 398 -6.02 42.58 -9.70
N PRO A 399 -5.29 42.18 -10.77
CA PRO A 399 -3.84 42.08 -10.73
C PRO A 399 -3.21 43.45 -10.48
N THR A 400 -1.97 43.48 -10.01
CA THR A 400 -1.18 44.71 -9.83
C THR A 400 -0.05 44.74 -10.86
N ALA A 401 -0.08 45.71 -11.76
CA ALA A 401 0.98 45.96 -12.73
C ALA A 401 2.23 46.52 -12.03
N LYS A 402 3.42 46.06 -12.43
CA LYS A 402 4.68 46.61 -11.90
C LYS A 402 5.89 46.38 -12.80
N ILE A 403 6.44 47.48 -13.28
CA ILE A 403 7.66 47.55 -14.08
C ILE A 403 8.87 47.79 -13.13
N ALA A 404 10.04 47.26 -13.48
CA ALA A 404 11.25 47.38 -12.68
C ALA A 404 11.80 48.82 -12.55
N GLY A 405 11.53 49.67 -13.55
CA GLY A 405 11.89 51.09 -13.57
C GLY A 405 12.11 51.63 -14.99
N ASN A 406 12.42 52.92 -15.08
CA ASN A 406 12.80 53.57 -16.33
C ASN A 406 14.24 53.21 -16.73
N VAL A 407 14.51 53.15 -18.04
CA VAL A 407 15.81 52.77 -18.59
C VAL A 407 16.43 53.94 -19.35
N VAL A 408 17.75 54.08 -19.24
CA VAL A 408 18.52 55.11 -19.96
C VAL A 408 19.63 54.41 -20.74
N ILE A 409 19.61 54.56 -22.06
CA ILE A 409 20.66 54.06 -22.96
C ILE A 409 21.37 55.23 -23.65
N THR A 410 22.51 54.95 -24.27
CA THR A 410 23.29 55.95 -25.02
C THR A 410 23.83 55.31 -26.28
N LEU A 411 23.63 55.98 -27.42
CA LEU A 411 24.09 55.48 -28.72
C LEU A 411 25.62 55.26 -28.72
N PRO A 412 26.14 54.24 -29.43
CA PRO A 412 25.48 53.44 -30.48
C PRO A 412 24.56 52.32 -29.98
N THR A 413 24.48 52.05 -28.67
CA THR A 413 23.53 51.06 -28.13
C THR A 413 22.10 51.52 -28.40
N ASN A 414 21.40 50.80 -29.29
CA ASN A 414 20.06 51.12 -29.79
C ASN A 414 19.01 50.06 -29.39
N THR A 415 19.31 49.29 -28.35
CA THR A 415 18.48 48.23 -27.78
C THR A 415 18.17 48.51 -26.32
N ALA A 416 16.97 48.19 -25.86
CA ALA A 416 16.56 48.32 -24.46
C ALA A 416 15.63 47.16 -24.07
N GLU A 417 15.44 47.00 -22.77
CA GLU A 417 14.60 45.98 -22.15
C GLU A 417 13.75 46.64 -21.05
N LEU A 418 12.46 46.33 -20.97
CA LEU A 418 11.60 46.71 -19.84
C LEU A 418 11.08 45.45 -19.15
N ASP A 419 11.50 45.24 -17.90
CA ASP A 419 11.07 44.12 -17.03
C ASP A 419 9.75 44.45 -16.34
N GLY A 420 8.67 43.75 -16.73
CA GLY A 420 7.35 43.78 -16.10
C GLY A 420 7.04 42.53 -15.26
N SER A 421 8.01 41.63 -15.07
CA SER A 421 7.84 40.34 -14.35
C SER A 421 7.60 40.48 -12.85
N ARG A 422 7.63 41.71 -12.34
CA ARG A 422 7.35 42.07 -10.95
C ARG A 422 5.87 42.35 -10.68
N SER A 423 5.04 42.30 -11.73
CA SER A 423 3.59 42.35 -11.63
C SER A 423 3.07 41.13 -10.87
N THR A 424 2.06 41.29 -10.03
CA THR A 424 1.57 40.23 -9.11
C THR A 424 0.07 40.16 -9.06
N ASP A 425 -0.46 38.96 -8.84
CA ASP A 425 -1.90 38.67 -8.74
C ASP A 425 -2.15 37.58 -7.69
N ASP A 426 -3.37 37.42 -7.16
CA ASP A 426 -3.70 36.38 -6.18
C ASP A 426 -4.21 35.04 -6.77
N LYS A 427 -4.41 34.98 -8.09
CA LYS A 427 -4.71 33.76 -8.86
C LYS A 427 -3.70 33.45 -9.98
N GLY A 428 -3.13 34.48 -10.58
CA GLY A 428 -2.09 34.43 -11.62
C GLY A 428 -2.42 35.30 -12.84
N ILE A 429 -1.44 36.06 -13.31
CA ILE A 429 -1.54 36.85 -14.54
C ILE A 429 -1.56 35.93 -15.75
N VAL A 430 -2.58 36.05 -16.60
CA VAL A 430 -2.77 35.24 -17.82
C VAL A 430 -2.24 35.95 -19.06
N ALA A 431 -2.32 37.28 -19.11
CA ALA A 431 -1.84 38.07 -20.24
C ALA A 431 -1.07 39.32 -19.81
N PHE A 432 0.02 39.59 -20.54
CA PHE A 432 0.77 40.84 -20.51
C PHE A 432 0.56 41.54 -21.87
N LEU A 433 0.39 42.86 -21.88
CA LEU A 433 0.28 43.65 -23.11
C LEU A 433 1.00 44.99 -22.93
N TRP A 434 2.08 45.21 -23.69
CA TRP A 434 2.80 46.48 -23.74
C TRP A 434 2.28 47.35 -24.89
N THR A 435 1.78 48.54 -24.58
CA THR A 435 1.41 49.54 -25.59
C THR A 435 2.39 50.72 -25.58
N ARG A 436 2.84 51.13 -26.77
CA ARG A 436 3.66 52.35 -26.91
C ARG A 436 2.75 53.57 -26.87
N ASP A 437 3.14 54.57 -26.09
CA ASP A 437 2.44 55.86 -25.98
C ASP A 437 2.56 56.65 -27.30
N ASP A 438 1.50 57.33 -27.74
CA ASP A 438 1.44 57.95 -29.08
C ASP A 438 2.39 59.14 -29.26
N VAL A 439 2.75 59.81 -28.16
CA VAL A 439 3.78 60.86 -28.09
C VAL A 439 5.21 60.30 -28.27
N SER A 440 5.41 58.98 -28.20
CA SER A 440 6.73 58.35 -28.34
C SER A 440 7.26 58.38 -29.78
N PRO A 441 8.59 58.33 -30.01
CA PRO A 441 9.13 58.13 -31.34
C PRO A 441 8.61 56.83 -31.99
N ALA A 442 8.13 56.95 -33.23
CA ALA A 442 7.64 55.80 -34.01
C ALA A 442 8.77 54.85 -34.43
N ALA A 443 9.98 55.36 -34.65
CA ALA A 443 11.16 54.56 -35.02
C ALA A 443 11.59 53.65 -33.87
N GLY A 444 12.00 52.42 -34.18
CA GLY A 444 12.39 51.40 -33.19
C GLY A 444 11.29 50.34 -33.01
N GLU A 445 11.73 49.09 -32.90
CA GLU A 445 10.93 47.88 -33.15
C GLU A 445 10.85 47.00 -31.90
N VAL A 446 9.71 46.32 -31.72
CA VAL A 446 9.54 45.28 -30.70
C VAL A 446 10.07 43.96 -31.26
N LEU A 447 10.98 43.31 -30.53
CA LEU A 447 11.51 42.01 -30.92
C LEU A 447 10.60 40.87 -30.46
N ASN A 448 10.53 39.80 -31.26
CA ASN A 448 9.95 38.49 -30.91
C ASN A 448 8.52 38.52 -30.29
N ASN A 449 7.68 39.49 -30.65
CA ASN A 449 6.35 39.72 -30.03
C ASN A 449 6.42 39.79 -28.49
N SER A 450 7.49 40.39 -27.96
CA SER A 450 7.68 40.64 -26.54
C SER A 450 6.72 41.68 -25.95
N ASP A 451 5.94 42.35 -26.79
CA ASP A 451 4.76 43.12 -26.40
C ASP A 451 3.66 42.28 -25.73
N HIS A 452 3.65 40.96 -25.94
CA HIS A 452 2.71 40.03 -25.29
C HIS A 452 3.33 39.24 -24.12
N HIS A 453 4.52 39.65 -23.64
CA HIS A 453 5.30 38.92 -22.65
C HIS A 453 5.63 39.77 -21.41
N ALA A 454 6.03 39.14 -20.31
CA ALA A 454 6.39 39.82 -19.07
C ALA A 454 7.63 40.74 -19.17
N VAL A 455 8.42 40.61 -20.24
CA VAL A 455 9.61 41.44 -20.52
C VAL A 455 9.54 41.91 -21.97
N LEU A 456 9.61 43.21 -22.19
CA LEU A 456 9.59 43.85 -23.51
C LEU A 456 11.00 44.08 -24.03
N PHE A 457 11.32 43.55 -25.22
CA PHE A 457 12.61 43.74 -25.89
C PHE A 457 12.48 44.71 -27.06
N LEU A 458 13.29 45.77 -27.04
CA LEU A 458 13.28 46.86 -28.01
C LEU A 458 14.59 46.92 -28.78
N SER A 459 14.51 47.21 -30.08
CA SER A 459 15.67 47.43 -30.95
C SER A 459 15.46 48.62 -31.90
N ASN A 460 16.49 48.97 -32.67
CA ASN A 460 16.44 50.04 -33.67
C ASN A 460 15.99 51.42 -33.12
N LEU A 461 16.21 51.64 -31.83
CA LEU A 461 15.86 52.89 -31.13
C LEU A 461 16.71 54.07 -31.62
N VAL A 462 16.12 55.26 -31.63
CA VAL A 462 16.78 56.52 -32.02
C VAL A 462 16.77 57.53 -30.86
N GLU A 463 17.56 58.59 -30.99
CA GLU A 463 17.67 59.70 -30.03
C GLU A 463 16.29 60.29 -29.69
N GLY A 464 15.89 60.23 -28.41
CA GLY A 464 14.55 60.60 -27.95
C GLY A 464 14.13 59.87 -26.66
N THR A 465 12.90 60.11 -26.21
CA THR A 465 12.31 59.43 -25.03
C THR A 465 11.06 58.66 -25.44
N TYR A 466 11.08 57.36 -25.21
CA TYR A 466 9.96 56.45 -25.44
C TYR A 466 9.18 56.27 -24.15
N SER A 467 7.87 56.06 -24.27
CA SER A 467 7.00 55.71 -23.14
C SER A 467 6.16 54.49 -23.49
N PHE A 468 6.05 53.56 -22.55
CA PHE A 468 5.27 52.34 -22.69
C PHE A 468 4.37 52.16 -21.46
N HIS A 469 3.15 51.69 -21.70
CA HIS A 469 2.25 51.22 -20.67
C HIS A 469 2.25 49.68 -20.69
N LEU A 470 2.43 49.06 -19.53
CA LEU A 470 2.22 47.63 -19.35
C LEU A 470 0.83 47.41 -18.78
N LYS A 471 -0.04 46.77 -19.54
CA LYS A 471 -1.30 46.20 -19.04
C LYS A 471 -1.09 44.74 -18.66
N VAL A 472 -1.52 44.35 -17.47
CA VAL A 472 -1.62 42.94 -17.04
C VAL A 472 -3.07 42.55 -16.84
N THR A 473 -3.43 41.32 -17.20
CA THR A 473 -4.81 40.79 -17.12
C THR A 473 -4.81 39.40 -16.51
N ASP A 474 -5.75 39.13 -15.61
CA ASP A 474 -5.93 37.84 -14.94
C ASP A 474 -6.79 36.85 -15.75
N ALA A 475 -7.24 35.76 -15.09
CA ALA A 475 -8.12 34.76 -15.68
C ALA A 475 -9.61 35.16 -15.76
N LYS A 476 -10.05 36.20 -15.05
CA LYS A 476 -11.44 36.71 -15.04
C LYS A 476 -11.65 37.90 -15.99
N GLY A 477 -10.56 38.50 -16.46
CA GLY A 477 -10.55 39.70 -17.30
C GLY A 477 -10.35 41.00 -16.52
N GLU A 478 -10.09 40.94 -15.21
CA GLU A 478 -9.67 42.12 -14.45
C GLU A 478 -8.24 42.50 -14.81
N SER A 479 -7.92 43.79 -14.75
CA SER A 479 -6.65 44.29 -15.28
C SER A 479 -6.20 45.62 -14.70
N ASP A 480 -4.88 45.80 -14.58
CA ASP A 480 -4.21 47.01 -14.11
C ASP A 480 -3.11 47.46 -15.07
N MET A 481 -2.62 48.70 -14.93
CA MET A 481 -1.64 49.32 -15.82
C MET A 481 -0.55 50.13 -15.11
N ASP A 482 0.70 49.87 -15.45
CA ASP A 482 1.88 50.64 -15.02
C ASP A 482 2.58 51.30 -16.24
N ARG A 483 3.43 52.32 -16.02
CA ARG A 483 4.06 53.13 -17.07
C ARG A 483 5.56 53.30 -16.83
N ALA A 484 6.37 52.99 -17.84
CA ALA A 484 7.81 53.23 -17.82
C ALA A 484 8.31 53.92 -19.09
N THR A 485 9.50 54.53 -19.01
CA THR A 485 10.15 55.22 -20.12
C THR A 485 11.53 54.66 -20.46
N VAL A 486 11.92 54.81 -21.72
CA VAL A 486 13.28 54.55 -22.22
C VAL A 486 13.84 55.84 -22.81
N GLU A 487 14.85 56.41 -22.16
CA GLU A 487 15.57 57.60 -22.63
C GLU A 487 16.79 57.18 -23.47
N VAL A 488 16.89 57.67 -24.70
CA VAL A 488 17.95 57.32 -25.66
C VAL A 488 18.80 58.54 -25.93
N LYS A 489 20.00 58.58 -25.33
CA LYS A 489 20.92 59.71 -25.42
C LYS A 489 21.82 59.64 -26.67
N PRO A 490 22.20 60.79 -27.27
CA PRO A 490 23.15 60.84 -28.39
C PRO A 490 24.50 60.25 -28.02
N ASP A 491 25.21 59.66 -29.00
CA ASP A 491 26.58 59.18 -28.79
C ASP A 491 27.50 60.36 -28.48
N PRO A 492 28.19 60.40 -27.31
CA PRO A 492 29.15 61.47 -26.99
C PRO A 492 30.32 61.53 -28.00
N ARG A 493 30.55 60.47 -28.78
CA ARG A 493 31.58 60.42 -29.83
C ARG A 493 31.05 60.76 -31.23
N LYS A 494 29.78 61.16 -31.41
CA LYS A 494 29.13 61.47 -32.71
C LYS A 494 29.97 62.40 -33.61
N ASN A 495 30.76 63.30 -33.02
CA ASN A 495 31.67 64.22 -33.73
C ASN A 495 33.07 63.66 -34.05
N ASN A 496 33.44 62.50 -33.53
CA ASN A 496 34.74 61.84 -33.80
C ASN A 496 34.61 60.68 -34.80
N LEU A 497 33.39 60.40 -35.28
CA LEU A 497 33.10 59.33 -36.23
C LEU A 497 33.40 59.76 -37.67
N VAL A 498 34.13 58.92 -38.39
CA VAL A 498 34.32 58.97 -39.84
C VAL A 498 33.43 57.91 -40.47
N GLU A 499 32.73 58.28 -41.54
CA GLU A 499 32.07 57.35 -42.46
C GLU A 499 32.87 57.24 -43.76
N MET A 500 33.10 56.00 -44.19
CA MET A 500 33.78 55.65 -45.43
C MET A 500 32.87 54.75 -46.27
N ILE A 501 32.71 55.10 -47.54
CA ILE A 501 31.92 54.34 -48.52
C ILE A 501 32.85 53.46 -49.35
N LEU A 502 32.60 52.16 -49.34
CA LEU A 502 33.41 51.14 -49.99
C LEU A 502 32.69 50.54 -51.20
N ASP A 503 33.45 50.35 -52.29
CA ASP A 503 33.04 49.71 -53.54
C ASP A 503 32.96 48.17 -53.38
N VAL A 504 32.10 47.72 -52.46
CA VAL A 504 31.82 46.30 -52.14
C VAL A 504 30.46 46.17 -51.45
N ASN A 505 29.67 45.16 -51.83
CA ASN A 505 28.40 44.84 -51.17
C ASN A 505 28.64 44.28 -49.75
N VAL A 506 27.82 44.70 -48.78
CA VAL A 506 27.99 44.37 -47.36
C VAL A 506 27.96 42.86 -47.05
N SER A 507 27.25 42.06 -47.84
CA SER A 507 27.22 40.59 -47.70
C SER A 507 28.49 39.89 -48.21
N GLN A 508 29.29 40.57 -49.02
CA GLN A 508 30.56 40.06 -49.56
C GLN A 508 31.77 40.47 -48.70
N LEU A 509 31.60 41.43 -47.79
CA LEU A 509 32.64 41.91 -46.87
C LEU A 509 32.83 40.92 -45.70
N THR A 510 33.72 39.95 -45.86
CA THR A 510 34.04 39.02 -44.75
C THR A 510 34.79 39.74 -43.62
N GLU A 511 34.63 39.25 -42.38
CA GLU A 511 35.37 39.73 -41.20
C GLU A 511 36.90 39.68 -41.41
N ARG A 512 37.40 38.71 -42.18
CA ARG A 512 38.81 38.63 -42.59
C ARG A 512 39.21 39.80 -43.52
N GLN A 513 38.38 40.13 -44.51
CA GLN A 513 38.63 41.29 -45.39
C GLN A 513 38.56 42.60 -44.62
N LYS A 514 37.56 42.78 -43.75
CA LYS A 514 37.48 43.91 -42.80
C LYS A 514 38.78 44.06 -42.00
N GLY A 515 39.30 42.99 -41.40
CA GLY A 515 40.57 43.02 -40.66
C GLY A 515 41.78 43.38 -41.52
N MET A 516 41.86 42.89 -42.76
CA MET A 516 42.93 43.29 -43.71
C MET A 516 42.80 44.75 -44.15
N PHE A 517 41.58 45.24 -44.35
CA PHE A 517 41.28 46.62 -44.75
C PHE A 517 41.59 47.63 -43.64
N ILE A 518 41.24 47.32 -42.39
CA ILE A 518 41.61 48.14 -41.22
C ILE A 518 43.13 48.30 -41.12
N ARG A 519 43.90 47.21 -41.33
CA ARG A 519 45.38 47.27 -41.33
C ARG A 519 45.94 48.19 -42.40
N GLN A 520 45.35 48.18 -43.60
CA GLN A 520 45.77 49.07 -44.67
C GLN A 520 45.47 50.54 -44.31
N ILE A 521 44.28 50.84 -43.76
CA ILE A 521 43.93 52.18 -43.27
C ILE A 521 44.85 52.62 -42.12
N ALA A 522 45.18 51.72 -41.19
CA ALA A 522 46.08 51.99 -40.07
C ALA A 522 47.49 52.39 -40.54
N VAL A 523 48.02 51.70 -41.56
CA VAL A 523 49.30 52.05 -42.21
C VAL A 523 49.24 53.43 -42.90
N LEU A 524 48.11 53.79 -43.54
CA LEU A 524 47.94 55.12 -44.15
C LEU A 524 47.82 56.26 -43.12
N LEU A 525 47.36 55.96 -41.92
CA LEU A 525 47.22 56.92 -40.80
C LEU A 525 48.43 56.96 -39.86
N GLY A 526 49.32 55.97 -39.90
CA GLY A 526 50.43 55.83 -38.95
C GLY A 526 50.00 55.40 -37.54
N VAL A 527 48.90 54.67 -37.41
CA VAL A 527 48.34 54.15 -36.14
C VAL A 527 48.34 52.62 -36.10
N LEU A 528 48.02 52.00 -34.97
CA LEU A 528 47.88 50.54 -34.89
C LEU A 528 46.51 50.07 -35.43
N ASP A 529 46.41 48.81 -35.85
CA ASP A 529 45.12 48.23 -36.25
C ASP A 529 44.14 48.05 -35.07
N SER A 530 44.65 48.04 -33.84
CA SER A 530 43.88 48.12 -32.59
C SER A 530 43.21 49.47 -32.34
N ASP A 531 43.74 50.54 -32.93
CA ASP A 531 43.36 51.92 -32.59
C ASP A 531 42.13 52.39 -33.39
N ILE A 532 41.82 51.68 -34.48
CA ILE A 532 40.70 51.94 -35.38
C ILE A 532 39.49 51.11 -34.93
N ILE A 533 38.63 51.72 -34.11
CA ILE A 533 37.43 51.06 -33.61
C ILE A 533 36.28 51.24 -34.59
N VAL A 534 35.90 50.15 -35.27
CA VAL A 534 34.73 50.10 -36.15
C VAL A 534 33.47 50.03 -35.30
N GLN A 535 32.65 51.08 -35.38
CA GLN A 535 31.41 51.19 -34.62
C GLN A 535 30.23 50.52 -35.35
N LYS A 536 30.15 50.67 -36.67
CA LYS A 536 29.07 50.10 -37.48
C LYS A 536 29.53 49.79 -38.90
N ILE A 537 29.00 48.70 -39.46
CA ILE A 537 29.05 48.39 -40.89
C ILE A 537 27.60 48.24 -41.33
N GLN A 538 27.22 48.87 -42.45
CA GLN A 538 25.86 48.80 -43.00
C GLN A 538 25.88 48.98 -44.53
N PRO A 539 24.85 48.53 -45.26
CA PRO A 539 24.72 48.89 -46.67
C PRO A 539 24.57 50.41 -46.85
N TYR A 540 24.97 50.89 -48.04
CA TYR A 540 24.75 52.26 -48.50
C TYR A 540 24.03 52.28 -49.85
N THR A 541 24.44 51.43 -50.78
CA THR A 541 23.67 51.05 -51.98
C THR A 541 23.69 49.52 -52.13
N GLU A 542 23.05 48.98 -53.16
CA GLU A 542 23.09 47.54 -53.48
C GLU A 542 24.51 47.01 -53.77
N GLU A 543 25.45 47.89 -54.14
CA GLU A 543 26.84 47.53 -54.47
C GLU A 543 27.87 48.09 -53.48
N SER A 544 27.47 48.94 -52.52
CA SER A 544 28.41 49.66 -51.65
C SER A 544 28.10 49.58 -50.15
N THR A 545 29.17 49.57 -49.35
CA THR A 545 29.12 49.44 -47.89
C THR A 545 29.54 50.75 -47.22
N LYS A 546 28.76 51.23 -46.26
CA LYS A 546 29.16 52.29 -45.33
C LYS A 546 29.79 51.68 -44.08
N MET A 547 31.05 52.03 -43.85
CA MET A 547 31.83 51.67 -42.67
C MET A 547 32.00 52.91 -41.79
N VAL A 548 31.57 52.84 -40.53
CA VAL A 548 31.65 53.93 -39.54
C VAL A 548 32.64 53.54 -38.44
N PHE A 549 33.63 54.38 -38.21
CA PHE A 549 34.71 54.13 -37.24
C PHE A 549 35.21 55.43 -36.59
N TYR A 550 35.96 55.28 -35.51
CA TYR A 550 36.78 56.35 -34.94
C TYR A 550 38.19 55.84 -34.65
N VAL A 551 39.15 56.74 -34.46
CA VAL A 551 40.53 56.41 -34.09
C VAL A 551 40.81 56.89 -32.67
N TRP A 552 41.31 55.99 -31.83
CA TRP A 552 41.58 56.20 -30.42
C TRP A 552 43.06 55.95 -30.14
N ASN A 553 43.78 56.94 -29.63
CA ASN A 553 45.19 56.74 -29.30
C ASN A 553 45.38 56.01 -27.95
N GLN A 554 46.34 55.09 -27.89
CA GLN A 554 46.90 54.62 -26.62
C GLN A 554 47.77 55.74 -25.99
N PRO A 555 48.14 55.68 -24.69
CA PRO A 555 48.17 56.88 -23.85
C PRO A 555 49.11 58.01 -24.31
N PRO A 556 48.69 59.29 -24.23
CA PRO A 556 47.46 59.78 -23.58
C PRO A 556 46.19 59.45 -24.37
N HIS A 557 45.16 59.02 -23.64
CA HIS A 557 43.89 58.50 -24.18
C HIS A 557 43.05 59.60 -24.84
N GLN A 558 43.44 59.99 -26.05
CA GLN A 558 42.79 61.03 -26.85
C GLN A 558 42.15 60.41 -28.07
N ILE A 559 40.85 60.66 -28.24
CA ILE A 559 40.13 60.38 -29.48
C ILE A 559 40.55 61.44 -30.50
N PHE A 560 41.02 61.01 -31.68
CA PHE A 560 41.29 61.94 -32.77
C PHE A 560 39.98 62.54 -33.29
N LYS A 561 39.99 63.81 -33.71
CA LYS A 561 38.79 64.44 -34.28
C LYS A 561 38.45 63.77 -35.61
N GLY A 562 37.16 63.59 -35.89
CA GLY A 562 36.70 62.96 -37.13
C GLY A 562 37.23 63.69 -38.38
N HIS A 563 37.26 65.02 -38.35
CA HIS A 563 37.75 65.85 -39.45
C HIS A 563 39.23 65.59 -39.77
N ASP A 564 40.10 65.56 -38.75
CA ASP A 564 41.54 65.35 -38.89
C ASP A 564 41.85 63.98 -39.52
N ILE A 565 41.12 62.94 -39.09
CA ILE A 565 41.22 61.58 -39.65
C ILE A 565 40.75 61.56 -41.11
N ALA A 566 39.56 62.11 -41.39
CA ALA A 566 38.96 62.12 -42.72
C ALA A 566 39.83 62.88 -43.74
N TRP A 567 40.37 64.03 -43.34
CA TRP A 567 41.29 64.85 -44.14
C TRP A 567 42.60 64.11 -44.44
N SER A 568 43.18 63.45 -43.42
CA SER A 568 44.42 62.67 -43.57
C SER A 568 44.23 61.51 -44.56
N LEU A 569 43.11 60.78 -44.45
CA LEU A 569 42.77 59.70 -45.38
C LEU A 569 42.50 60.20 -46.80
N LYS A 570 41.74 61.30 -46.97
CA LYS A 570 41.54 61.94 -48.29
C LYS A 570 42.87 62.27 -48.96
N ASN A 571 43.81 62.87 -48.23
CA ASN A 571 45.09 63.30 -48.76
C ASN A 571 46.04 62.13 -49.07
N GLU A 572 46.17 61.14 -48.18
CA GLU A 572 47.06 60.01 -48.43
C GLU A 572 46.52 59.10 -49.54
N LEU A 573 45.21 58.90 -49.60
CA LEU A 573 44.60 58.15 -50.70
C LEU A 573 44.75 58.87 -52.04
N ARG A 574 44.64 60.20 -52.12
CA ARG A 574 44.94 60.93 -53.37
C ARG A 574 46.36 60.72 -53.87
N LYS A 575 47.36 60.64 -52.98
CA LYS A 575 48.74 60.29 -53.35
C LYS A 575 48.84 58.84 -53.86
N GLN A 576 48.15 57.92 -53.18
CA GLN A 576 48.31 56.47 -53.41
C GLN A 576 47.27 55.86 -54.37
N GLN A 577 46.33 56.63 -54.91
CA GLN A 577 45.22 56.10 -55.74
C GLN A 577 45.67 55.40 -57.04
N GLN A 578 46.93 55.62 -57.44
CA GLN A 578 47.57 54.98 -58.60
C GLN A 578 48.29 53.66 -58.26
N SER A 579 48.35 53.26 -56.98
CA SER A 579 49.14 52.10 -56.51
C SER A 579 48.34 50.82 -56.21
N GLY A 580 47.01 50.92 -56.08
CA GLY A 580 46.16 49.77 -55.74
C GLY A 580 46.33 49.21 -54.31
N PHE A 581 46.84 50.03 -53.37
CA PHE A 581 47.18 49.57 -52.01
C PHE A 581 46.01 49.02 -51.18
N LEU A 582 44.78 49.54 -51.33
CA LEU A 582 43.60 49.07 -50.60
C LEU A 582 42.93 47.87 -51.29
N ILE A 583 42.47 46.87 -50.53
CA ILE A 583 41.70 45.73 -51.09
C ILE A 583 40.31 46.11 -51.62
N PHE A 584 39.79 47.28 -51.23
CA PHE A 584 38.53 47.83 -51.73
C PHE A 584 38.77 49.26 -52.19
N ARG A 585 38.13 49.66 -53.30
CA ARG A 585 38.11 51.05 -53.72
C ARG A 585 37.25 51.84 -52.73
N VAL A 586 37.78 52.97 -52.27
CA VAL A 586 37.02 53.93 -51.48
C VAL A 586 36.35 54.92 -52.43
N LEU A 587 35.04 55.08 -52.29
CA LEU A 587 34.23 55.99 -53.11
C LEU A 587 34.13 57.37 -52.45
N GLU A 588 33.94 57.42 -51.13
CA GLU A 588 33.82 58.65 -50.36
C GLU A 588 34.30 58.47 -48.91
N ILE A 589 34.81 59.55 -48.30
CA ILE A 589 35.20 59.63 -46.88
C ILE A 589 34.69 60.97 -46.35
N ASN A 590 33.90 60.97 -45.28
CA ASN A 590 33.44 62.19 -44.60
C ASN A 590 33.30 61.95 -43.09
N THR A 591 33.11 63.01 -42.32
CA THR A 591 32.64 62.91 -40.93
C THR A 591 31.15 62.61 -40.88
N VAL A 592 30.71 61.82 -39.89
CA VAL A 592 29.28 61.48 -39.73
C VAL A 592 28.45 62.75 -39.49
N THR A 593 28.89 63.64 -38.60
CA THR A 593 28.41 65.03 -38.53
C THR A 593 29.19 65.92 -39.48
N CYS A 594 28.51 66.81 -40.22
CA CYS A 594 29.18 67.77 -41.11
C CYS A 594 29.92 68.82 -40.25
N GLN A 595 31.24 68.96 -40.43
CA GLN A 595 32.12 69.78 -39.57
C GLN A 595 32.96 70.83 -40.31
N LEU A 596 32.74 71.00 -41.61
CA LEU A 596 33.38 72.04 -42.39
C LEU A 596 32.95 73.41 -41.85
N ASN A 597 33.90 74.30 -41.55
CA ASN A 597 33.61 75.64 -41.01
C ASN A 597 33.00 76.60 -42.07
N CYS A 598 32.82 76.13 -43.32
CA CYS A 598 32.19 76.84 -44.43
C CYS A 598 32.62 78.30 -44.61
N SER A 599 33.91 78.59 -44.34
CA SER A 599 34.50 79.93 -44.38
C SER A 599 33.78 80.99 -43.53
N GLU A 600 33.03 80.58 -42.49
CA GLU A 600 32.15 81.42 -41.66
C GLU A 600 31.05 82.15 -42.46
N HIS A 601 30.76 81.69 -43.68
CA HIS A 601 29.86 82.30 -44.68
C HIS A 601 28.90 81.26 -45.29
N GLY A 602 28.44 80.33 -44.45
CA GLY A 602 27.54 79.25 -44.80
C GLY A 602 27.44 78.21 -43.70
N HIS A 603 26.64 77.17 -43.92
CA HIS A 603 26.44 76.08 -42.98
C HIS A 603 26.68 74.70 -43.62
N CYS A 604 27.19 73.77 -42.83
CA CYS A 604 27.58 72.44 -43.29
C CYS A 604 26.35 71.51 -43.37
N ASN A 605 25.95 71.10 -44.57
CA ASN A 605 24.76 70.27 -44.78
C ASN A 605 25.00 68.81 -44.36
N SER A 606 24.22 68.33 -43.40
CA SER A 606 24.37 66.99 -42.79
C SER A 606 24.16 65.81 -43.74
N PHE A 607 23.42 66.01 -44.84
CA PHE A 607 23.14 64.99 -45.86
C PHE A 607 24.19 65.01 -46.98
N THR A 608 24.43 66.18 -47.61
CA THR A 608 25.35 66.27 -48.75
C THR A 608 26.83 66.36 -48.37
N LYS A 609 27.13 66.56 -47.07
CA LYS A 609 28.49 66.80 -46.53
C LYS A 609 29.23 67.99 -47.15
N ARG A 610 28.48 68.92 -47.77
CA ARG A 610 29.00 70.14 -48.41
C ARG A 610 28.50 71.39 -47.71
N CYS A 611 29.16 72.50 -47.96
CA CYS A 611 28.74 73.80 -47.46
C CYS A 611 27.60 74.34 -48.32
N VAL A 612 26.51 74.77 -47.65
CA VAL A 612 25.49 75.62 -48.24
C VAL A 612 25.86 77.05 -47.88
N CYS A 613 26.30 77.81 -48.88
CA CYS A 613 26.78 79.17 -48.69
C CYS A 613 25.64 80.14 -48.44
N ASP A 614 25.91 81.14 -47.59
CA ASP A 614 24.98 82.24 -47.35
C ASP A 614 24.86 83.13 -48.60
N PRO A 615 23.79 83.93 -48.72
CA PRO A 615 23.61 84.82 -49.86
C PRO A 615 24.85 85.70 -50.12
N PHE A 616 25.17 85.88 -51.41
CA PHE A 616 26.37 86.56 -51.93
C PHE A 616 27.72 85.85 -51.72
N TRP A 617 27.74 84.63 -51.18
CA TRP A 617 28.91 83.75 -51.13
C TRP A 617 28.74 82.52 -52.01
N MET A 618 29.86 81.95 -52.45
CA MET A 618 29.92 80.79 -53.34
C MET A 618 31.19 79.97 -53.13
N GLU A 619 31.18 78.73 -53.64
CA GLU A 619 32.27 77.77 -53.51
C GLU A 619 33.51 78.18 -54.32
N ASN A 620 34.69 78.10 -53.69
CA ASN A 620 35.96 78.33 -54.38
C ASN A 620 36.30 77.14 -55.28
N PHE A 621 35.85 77.22 -56.54
CA PHE A 621 36.08 76.18 -57.55
C PHE A 621 37.56 75.85 -57.77
N ILE A 622 38.48 76.81 -57.59
CA ILE A 622 39.92 76.54 -57.71
C ILE A 622 40.39 75.65 -56.55
N LYS A 623 39.98 75.96 -55.31
CA LYS A 623 40.32 75.16 -54.13
C LYS A 623 39.69 73.77 -54.18
N VAL A 624 38.46 73.64 -54.69
CA VAL A 624 37.79 72.34 -54.86
C VAL A 624 38.43 71.51 -55.98
N GLN A 625 38.78 72.10 -57.12
CA GLN A 625 39.29 71.36 -58.28
C GLN A 625 40.81 71.11 -58.27
N LEU A 626 41.59 71.94 -57.58
CA LEU A 626 43.06 71.93 -57.59
C LEU A 626 43.71 71.92 -56.19
N GLY A 627 42.92 71.94 -55.12
CA GLY A 627 43.38 72.00 -53.73
C GLY A 627 42.97 70.81 -52.87
N ASP A 628 42.54 71.08 -51.63
CA ASP A 628 42.07 70.06 -50.68
C ASP A 628 40.74 69.40 -51.10
N GLY A 629 40.02 69.95 -52.07
CA GLY A 629 38.77 69.35 -52.57
C GLY A 629 37.64 69.34 -51.54
N GLU A 630 37.72 70.20 -50.52
CA GLU A 630 36.66 70.32 -49.51
C GLU A 630 35.76 71.53 -49.81
N SER A 631 34.46 71.32 -49.63
CA SER A 631 33.44 72.33 -49.89
C SER A 631 33.58 73.51 -48.92
N ASN A 632 33.38 74.72 -49.42
CA ASN A 632 33.70 75.96 -48.73
C ASN A 632 32.88 77.12 -49.30
N CYS A 633 32.92 78.30 -48.68
CA CYS A 633 32.19 79.50 -49.12
C CYS A 633 33.11 80.74 -49.15
N GLU A 634 34.36 80.53 -49.59
CA GLU A 634 35.43 81.54 -49.54
C GLU A 634 35.26 82.66 -50.58
N TRP A 635 34.52 82.44 -51.67
CA TRP A 635 34.38 83.41 -52.75
C TRP A 635 33.13 84.26 -52.60
N SER A 636 33.28 85.59 -52.55
CA SER A 636 32.12 86.48 -52.70
C SER A 636 31.72 86.58 -54.17
N VAL A 637 30.43 86.35 -54.44
CA VAL A 637 29.81 86.46 -55.77
C VAL A 637 30.07 87.84 -56.37
N LEU A 638 30.09 88.91 -55.55
CA LEU A 638 30.37 90.27 -56.02
C LEU A 638 31.78 90.39 -56.61
N TYR A 639 32.81 89.88 -55.92
CA TYR A 639 34.18 89.92 -56.43
C TYR A 639 34.38 89.00 -57.64
N VAL A 640 33.70 87.85 -57.70
CA VAL A 640 33.72 86.95 -58.88
C VAL A 640 33.06 87.61 -60.10
N VAL A 641 31.95 88.33 -59.92
CA VAL A 641 31.30 89.10 -61.00
C VAL A 641 32.18 90.27 -61.46
N ILE A 642 32.80 91.01 -60.54
CA ILE A 642 33.74 92.10 -60.89
C ILE A 642 34.97 91.54 -61.63
N ALA A 643 35.59 90.47 -61.12
CA ALA A 643 36.77 89.86 -61.72
C ALA A 643 36.48 89.27 -63.11
N SER A 644 35.36 88.55 -63.27
CA SER A 644 34.95 88.02 -64.57
C SER A 644 34.59 89.13 -65.57
N PHE A 645 33.95 90.23 -65.14
CA PHE A 645 33.73 91.40 -65.99
C PHE A 645 35.06 92.06 -66.40
N VAL A 646 36.00 92.23 -65.46
CA VAL A 646 37.36 92.74 -65.76
C VAL A 646 38.09 91.80 -66.73
N ILE A 647 37.97 90.48 -66.59
CA ILE A 647 38.57 89.50 -67.52
C ILE A 647 37.92 89.59 -68.91
N VAL A 648 36.60 89.67 -69.01
CA VAL A 648 35.87 89.83 -70.27
C VAL A 648 36.19 91.16 -70.95
N VAL A 649 36.28 92.26 -70.20
CA VAL A 649 36.73 93.56 -70.71
C VAL A 649 38.21 93.52 -71.11
N SER A 650 39.06 92.80 -70.37
CA SER A 650 40.49 92.63 -70.72
C SER A 650 40.66 91.83 -72.02
N LEU A 651 39.93 90.72 -72.18
CA LEU A 651 39.88 89.92 -73.41
C LEU A 651 39.22 90.68 -74.57
N GLY A 652 38.21 91.50 -74.27
CA GLY A 652 37.56 92.41 -75.21
C GLY A 652 38.52 93.49 -75.71
N ILE A 653 39.28 94.13 -74.82
CA ILE A 653 40.33 95.10 -75.18
C ILE A 653 41.47 94.41 -75.91
N PHE A 654 41.92 93.22 -75.49
CA PHE A 654 43.00 92.50 -76.15
C PHE A 654 42.61 92.07 -77.58
N SER A 655 41.42 91.50 -77.75
CA SER A 655 40.89 91.17 -79.08
C SER A 655 40.60 92.41 -79.92
N TRP A 656 40.11 93.51 -79.33
CA TRP A 656 39.93 94.79 -80.03
C TRP A 656 41.25 95.44 -80.44
N VAL A 657 42.31 95.33 -79.63
CA VAL A 657 43.68 95.76 -79.95
C VAL A 657 44.23 94.91 -81.09
N VAL A 658 44.10 93.58 -81.05
CA VAL A 658 44.47 92.68 -82.16
C VAL A 658 43.72 93.06 -83.44
N VAL A 659 42.40 93.27 -83.37
CA VAL A 659 41.57 93.71 -84.52
C VAL A 659 41.96 95.11 -85.01
N CYS A 660 42.34 96.04 -84.13
CA CYS A 660 42.81 97.38 -84.51
C CYS A 660 44.22 97.38 -85.12
N CYS A 661 45.12 96.52 -84.64
CA CYS A 661 46.42 96.25 -85.28
C CYS A 661 46.22 95.69 -86.70
N CYS A 662 45.26 94.79 -86.90
CA CYS A 662 44.88 94.32 -88.23
C CYS A 662 44.21 95.42 -89.10
N LYS A 663 43.30 96.22 -88.53
CA LYS A 663 42.55 97.26 -89.28
C LYS A 663 43.32 98.56 -89.56
N LYS A 664 44.46 98.83 -88.91
CA LYS A 664 45.32 99.98 -89.26
C LYS A 664 46.02 99.86 -90.64
N ARG A 665 45.81 98.78 -91.40
CA ARG A 665 46.35 98.56 -92.75
C ARG A 665 45.31 98.62 -93.89
N LYS A 666 44.69 99.80 -94.14
CA LYS A 666 44.27 100.35 -95.48
C LYS A 666 43.45 101.65 -95.35
N GLY A 667 43.43 102.46 -96.42
CA GLY A 667 42.96 103.87 -96.42
C GLY A 667 41.59 104.17 -97.07
N LYS A 668 41.25 105.46 -97.11
CA LYS A 668 39.99 106.08 -97.63
C LYS A 668 40.12 106.53 -99.12
N PRO A 669 39.19 107.30 -99.74
CA PRO A 669 37.85 106.90 -100.23
C PRO A 669 37.55 107.43 -101.68
N LYS A 670 36.31 107.29 -102.20
CA LYS A 670 35.74 108.18 -103.25
C LYS A 670 34.19 108.19 -103.24
N ARG A 671 33.53 109.09 -104.01
CA ARG A 671 32.14 109.59 -103.79
C ARG A 671 31.38 109.90 -105.11
N LYS A 672 30.09 109.55 -105.21
CA LYS A 672 28.99 110.04 -106.13
C LYS A 672 27.73 109.14 -105.96
N SER A 673 26.46 109.48 -106.29
CA SER A 673 25.68 110.75 -106.27
C SER A 673 24.20 110.56 -106.76
N LYS A 674 23.26 111.42 -106.31
CA LYS A 674 21.89 111.73 -106.84
C LYS A 674 20.64 110.95 -106.30
N TYR A 675 19.44 111.45 -106.68
CA TYR A 675 18.12 111.41 -105.99
C TYR A 675 16.97 110.91 -106.89
N LYS A 676 15.80 110.50 -106.35
CA LYS A 676 14.50 111.28 -106.33
C LYS A 676 13.26 110.50 -105.83
N ILE A 677 12.27 111.23 -105.27
CA ILE A 677 10.78 110.96 -105.24
C ILE A 677 10.31 109.73 -104.40
N LEU A 678 9.34 109.80 -103.47
CA LEU A 678 7.89 110.17 -103.48
C LEU A 678 7.03 109.15 -104.28
N ASP A 679 5.78 108.82 -103.96
CA ASP A 679 4.78 109.43 -103.05
C ASP A 679 3.96 108.33 -102.30
N ALA A 680 2.92 108.71 -101.54
CA ALA A 680 2.05 107.81 -100.76
C ALA A 680 0.83 107.26 -101.54
N THR A 681 0.23 106.15 -101.05
CA THR A 681 -1.20 106.05 -100.63
C THR A 681 -1.54 104.67 -100.02
N ASP A 682 -2.65 104.60 -99.29
CA ASP A 682 -3.23 103.40 -98.64
C ASP A 682 -4.06 102.50 -99.60
N GLN A 683 -4.46 101.31 -99.11
CA GLN A 683 -5.87 100.92 -98.84
C GLN A 683 -6.24 99.43 -99.12
N GLU A 684 -6.69 98.77 -98.05
CA GLU A 684 -7.71 97.69 -97.93
C GLU A 684 -7.81 96.45 -98.87
N SER A 685 -7.57 95.28 -98.25
CA SER A 685 -8.60 94.24 -97.96
C SER A 685 -8.73 92.92 -98.78
N LEU A 686 -9.40 91.97 -98.10
CA LEU A 686 -10.12 90.76 -98.54
C LEU A 686 -9.37 89.45 -98.90
N GLU A 687 -9.56 88.47 -98.00
CA GLU A 687 -9.92 87.04 -98.15
C GLU A 687 -10.08 86.42 -99.58
N LEU A 688 -9.93 85.10 -99.84
CA LEU A 688 -10.65 83.96 -99.21
C LEU A 688 -10.01 82.55 -99.42
N LYS A 689 -9.84 81.81 -98.31
CA LYS A 689 -10.40 80.47 -97.97
C LYS A 689 -10.10 79.16 -98.79
N PRO A 690 -10.37 77.95 -98.21
CA PRO A 690 -9.99 76.61 -98.72
C PRO A 690 -11.20 75.74 -99.17
N ASN A 691 -11.04 74.42 -99.39
CA ASN A 691 -12.15 73.44 -99.56
C ASN A 691 -11.76 71.94 -99.29
N PRO A 692 -12.69 70.93 -99.28
CA PRO A 692 -12.71 69.88 -98.23
C PRO A 692 -13.12 68.44 -98.71
N LYS A 693 -13.56 67.53 -97.79
CA LYS A 693 -14.71 66.57 -97.87
C LYS A 693 -14.61 65.42 -96.82
N ALA A 694 -15.62 64.58 -96.49
CA ALA A 694 -17.06 64.79 -96.16
C ALA A 694 -17.80 63.45 -95.79
N GLY A 695 -18.73 63.46 -94.81
CA GLY A 695 -19.84 62.48 -94.59
C GLY A 695 -19.67 61.40 -93.49
N SER A 696 -20.72 60.77 -92.90
CA SER A 696 -22.19 61.02 -92.96
C SER A 696 -23.04 60.13 -91.97
N LYS A 697 -23.92 60.73 -91.14
CA LYS A 697 -25.14 60.15 -90.45
C LYS A 697 -24.89 59.09 -89.32
N GLN A 698 -25.80 58.74 -88.37
CA GLN A 698 -27.25 59.03 -88.16
C GLN A 698 -27.72 58.95 -86.66
N LYS A 699 -28.97 59.38 -86.38
CA LYS A 699 -29.90 59.29 -85.19
C LYS A 699 -29.76 58.10 -84.17
N ALA A 700 -30.35 58.09 -82.95
CA ALA A 700 -30.98 59.10 -82.03
C ALA A 700 -31.49 58.48 -80.69
N GLN A 701 -31.86 59.31 -79.68
CA GLN A 701 -32.76 59.07 -78.49
C GLN A 701 -32.33 58.01 -77.42
N ALA A 702 -32.77 58.03 -76.15
CA ALA A 702 -33.29 59.07 -75.21
C ALA A 702 -33.45 58.50 -73.77
N GLN A 703 -33.71 59.37 -72.76
CA GLN A 703 -34.24 59.05 -71.40
C GLN A 703 -33.33 58.24 -70.42
N ASN A 704 -33.45 58.29 -69.08
CA ASN A 704 -34.09 59.29 -68.18
C ASN A 704 -33.52 59.26 -66.73
N THR A 705 -33.44 60.46 -66.13
CA THR A 705 -33.70 60.86 -64.72
C THR A 705 -33.66 59.89 -63.51
N SER A 706 -32.92 60.32 -62.46
CA SER A 706 -33.37 60.43 -61.03
C SER A 706 -33.44 59.16 -60.14
N LEU A 707 -33.65 59.21 -58.80
CA LEU A 707 -34.11 60.29 -57.89
C LEU A 707 -33.68 60.07 -56.40
N MET A 708 -33.24 61.14 -55.71
CA MET A 708 -33.39 61.51 -54.25
C MET A 708 -32.93 60.57 -53.09
N HIS A 709 -32.43 61.05 -51.92
CA HIS A 709 -32.95 61.97 -50.85
C HIS A 709 -34.12 61.35 -50.04
N SER A 710 -34.42 61.69 -48.78
CA SER A 710 -33.79 62.56 -47.74
C SER A 710 -33.96 61.85 -46.35
N GLU A 711 -34.00 62.34 -45.10
CA GLU A 711 -34.14 63.62 -44.33
C GLU A 711 -33.25 63.47 -43.04
N SER A 712 -32.61 64.48 -42.40
CA SER A 712 -33.05 65.69 -41.63
C SER A 712 -33.49 65.39 -40.18
N GLU A 713 -33.34 66.26 -39.16
CA GLU A 713 -32.71 67.61 -38.98
C GLU A 713 -32.27 67.74 -37.47
N LEU A 714 -31.99 68.83 -36.72
CA LEU A 714 -32.02 70.33 -36.68
C LEU A 714 -31.03 70.73 -35.50
N ASP A 715 -30.66 71.93 -35.01
CA ASP A 715 -30.90 73.38 -35.25
C ASP A 715 -29.76 74.26 -34.60
N SER A 716 -29.74 75.57 -34.91
CA SER A 716 -29.26 76.81 -34.22
C SER A 716 -28.03 76.92 -33.24
N ASP A 717 -27.01 77.69 -33.68
CA ASP A 717 -26.48 79.01 -33.18
C ASP A 717 -26.28 79.31 -31.65
N GLU A 718 -25.38 80.20 -31.18
CA GLU A 718 -24.80 81.45 -31.73
C GLU A 718 -23.45 81.92 -31.04
N ALA A 719 -22.71 82.85 -31.69
CA ALA A 719 -21.92 83.98 -31.12
C ALA A 719 -20.51 83.89 -30.39
N ILE A 720 -19.48 84.48 -31.05
CA ILE A 720 -18.58 85.60 -30.57
C ILE A 720 -17.21 85.36 -29.82
N PHE A 721 -16.11 85.61 -30.57
CA PHE A 721 -14.85 86.41 -30.31
C PHE A 721 -13.72 86.10 -29.25
N THR A 722 -12.47 86.11 -29.79
CA THR A 722 -11.17 86.67 -29.28
C THR A 722 -10.25 86.03 -28.22
N TRP A 723 -8.96 85.94 -28.60
CA TRP A 723 -7.71 86.06 -27.79
C TRP A 723 -7.49 87.55 -27.37
N PRO A 724 -6.76 87.92 -26.27
CA PRO A 724 -5.28 87.76 -26.21
C PRO A 724 -4.55 87.80 -24.82
N ASP A 725 -3.23 87.58 -24.87
CA ASP A 725 -2.11 88.25 -24.15
C ASP A 725 -1.91 88.33 -22.60
N ARG A 726 -0.65 87.99 -22.24
CA ARG A 726 0.34 88.71 -21.37
C ARG A 726 0.36 88.64 -19.82
N GLU A 727 1.56 88.24 -19.36
CA GLU A 727 2.46 88.85 -18.34
C GLU A 727 2.06 89.05 -16.86
N LYS A 728 3.03 88.66 -15.99
CA LYS A 728 3.28 89.07 -14.58
C LYS A 728 2.24 88.57 -13.54
N GLY A 729 2.62 88.23 -12.31
CA GLY A 729 3.96 88.10 -11.69
C GLY A 729 4.01 88.58 -10.23
N LYS A 730 4.98 88.08 -9.43
CA LYS A 730 5.23 88.37 -7.98
C LYS A 730 4.20 87.76 -7.00
N LEU A 731 4.47 87.54 -5.69
CA LEU A 731 5.70 87.35 -4.88
C LEU A 731 5.29 86.85 -3.47
N LEU A 732 6.16 86.07 -2.80
CA LEU A 732 6.15 85.78 -1.34
C LEU A 732 4.92 84.96 -0.83
N HIS A 733 4.90 84.36 0.37
CA HIS A 733 5.80 84.42 1.53
C HIS A 733 6.00 83.03 2.21
N ASN A 734 6.96 82.93 3.14
CA ASN A 734 7.22 81.76 3.97
C ASN A 734 6.13 81.52 5.04
N GLN A 735 6.02 80.30 5.57
CA GLN A 735 6.28 80.06 7.01
C GLN A 735 6.47 78.57 7.37
N ASN A 736 7.20 78.30 8.46
CA ASN A 736 7.49 76.97 8.99
C ASN A 736 6.47 76.57 10.07
N GLY A 737 6.26 75.26 10.27
CA GLY A 737 5.54 74.68 11.42
C GLY A 737 6.22 73.40 11.91
N PHE A 738 6.27 73.18 13.22
CA PHE A 738 7.07 72.12 13.87
C PHE A 738 6.24 71.32 14.89
N LEU A 739 6.50 70.00 15.00
CA LEU A 739 6.13 69.11 16.13
C LEU A 739 4.61 68.78 16.26
N ARG A 740 4.14 67.79 17.06
CA ARG A 740 4.74 67.12 18.25
C ARG A 740 4.21 65.68 18.50
N ASN A 741 4.85 64.98 19.45
CA ASN A 741 4.70 63.56 19.81
C ASN A 741 3.45 63.16 20.64
N GLY A 742 3.15 61.85 20.67
CA GLY A 742 2.39 61.12 21.70
C GLY A 742 1.84 59.79 21.15
N GLN A 743 2.40 58.59 21.36
CA GLN A 743 2.90 57.85 22.55
C GLN A 743 1.79 57.23 23.43
N VAL A 744 1.69 55.89 23.41
CA VAL A 744 1.52 54.94 24.57
C VAL A 744 1.22 53.52 24.04
N THR A 745 1.66 52.47 24.75
CA THR A 745 1.34 51.05 24.49
C THR A 745 0.72 50.41 25.74
N PRO A 746 0.11 49.21 25.63
CA PRO A 746 0.79 48.07 26.27
C PRO A 746 0.72 46.70 25.55
N LYS A 747 1.64 45.83 25.99
CA LYS A 747 1.86 44.37 25.73
C LYS A 747 0.76 43.47 26.39
N PRO A 748 0.76 42.11 26.31
CA PRO A 748 1.85 41.16 25.93
C PRO A 748 1.54 39.82 25.18
N LYS A 749 2.62 39.20 24.62
CA LYS A 749 2.92 37.73 24.49
C LYS A 749 2.03 36.84 23.59
N ASN A 750 2.58 36.05 22.64
CA ASN A 750 3.27 34.72 22.74
C ASN A 750 2.32 33.58 23.17
N GLN A 751 2.33 32.36 22.61
CA GLN A 751 3.34 31.58 21.85
C GLN A 751 2.62 30.59 20.88
N ARG A 752 3.08 30.38 19.63
CA ARG A 752 3.92 29.26 19.09
C ARG A 752 3.18 27.96 18.74
N GLU A 753 3.55 27.36 17.60
CA GLU A 753 3.00 26.12 17.01
C GLU A 753 3.57 24.80 17.55
N GLU A 754 3.09 23.71 16.90
CA GLU A 754 3.64 22.36 16.73
C GLU A 754 3.32 21.27 17.76
N ILE A 755 2.96 20.12 17.20
CA ILE A 755 2.63 18.84 17.85
C ILE A 755 3.43 17.76 17.11
N LEU A 756 4.28 17.04 17.82
CA LEU A 756 4.76 15.68 17.51
C LEU A 756 5.36 15.05 18.78
#